data_AF-A0A947AEF9-F1
#
_entry.id   AF-A0A947AEF9-F1
#
_cell.length_a   1.000
_cell.length_b   1.000
_cell.length_c   1.000
_cell.angle_alpha   90.00
_cell.angle_beta   90.00
_cell.angle_gamma   90.00
#
_symmetry.space_group_name_H-M   'P 1'
#
loop_
_entity.id
_entity.type
_entity.pdbx_description
1 polymer ?
#
loop_
_entity_poly.entity_id
_entity_poly.type
_entity_poly.pdbx_seq_one_letter_code
_entity_poly.pdbx_strand_id
1 'polypeptide(L)'
;PWFLDRCKLSAEDFQEQQIFSSVSHEAIFRYRADLDKIDVDVRPQEALQSILNLPSHIEIVRLYKDIPQYLSNAGTAEALKPVAESPIMDSLSENHKLLFMFKIMDTKGLYLIHEETLREINRSLVVLVRQQSFEEIQEFLVTTFELLKVNVQKYPHTSLQCIQVLGGEVFKRGNSRMVEAFLWGVVRFGFQPANVTGVDEDWQPIINPAHLGNIRVWLNLIMQEPKWCSTLFSALIIHIKLSGTCVKDTDLFQRDITELLNHSIEPVYNLAKQFAKLMPVFFNEIGAEGELRDISTELDEIHRRKDVLIHFLRKQSHVESSNLIVDFIRAIFMFWKTRDKLVLRPHLSPEVFNQVAGNSIFVDDQAVLAKRVIEEFDLNTLDDILHVRPQTLETFLTNQQDCKPEECRRYFLLVSMFKLIHKKYSLGFQELRSELQQACQEGFPQLEGLTEKLDDNNIEGVIETTLDALLQLKGNILSQERFEAREDIYYKRHIAVDIPSVYGKYREKKFDSLSLTFRLENLANIYLELLPETVNLSFITKATFYNITRCLKLYIKALQIDGISSRKLDTYVSLLTSSLPIRRFSYTQYLDIFRGLSEGVKDIIYAHYTNIHQNNLSLIIPQIGSDNLLPRYQSLWNEKAMSNTVHSLSEAFFRDLIATAFGLQHLDNFILRIIQTLENQNDILDQETLDLLMTYNPDKAVSLLNDINSYTHDLIHLGNKGFNLITLTQDFKPVPPAFVITTEVFRCREVIFGFSRARQEFMQRIRSSLTKIEKQTGKVFGSSDRPLLLSVRSGSAISMPGMMATIHNVGQNTELVEEYVKEHGNEYFAWDNFRRFIQSWAMVSGMERDDFQVLMNEAKAKHKVSLKRHFTPEQMKELALNYQKLVRRHGLGIPDDPWLQLVGAVEMVFDSWDTEKARDYRKIMDVSHFWGTAVIVQAMVFGNRSELSGSGVLFTAHPYRKVQRVALWGDYAYGDQGEDIVSGLVTSHPVSVEQAALDGRSSEETLELKFPAIYRRLLAVSRELVYEKRWNPQEIEFTFEGPAAEDLYLLQTRDMITIKQKEHLNVFVDTGQLTESTLG
;
A
#
# COMPACT_ATOMS: atom_id res chain seq x y z
N PRO A 1 -11.65 -50.84 -52.43
CA PRO A 1 -10.53 -50.94 -51.46
C PRO A 1 -10.54 -49.71 -50.54
N TRP A 2 -10.24 -49.83 -49.25
CA TRP A 2 -10.35 -48.72 -48.27
C TRP A 2 -9.61 -47.45 -48.72
N PHE A 3 -8.40 -47.60 -49.27
CA PHE A 3 -7.59 -46.48 -49.74
C PHE A 3 -8.22 -45.76 -50.94
N LEU A 4 -8.69 -46.51 -51.93
CA LEU A 4 -9.38 -46.00 -53.12
C LEU A 4 -10.64 -45.19 -52.80
N ASP A 5 -11.43 -45.67 -51.83
CA ASP A 5 -12.64 -45.00 -51.35
C ASP A 5 -12.31 -43.67 -50.65
N ARG A 6 -11.24 -43.66 -49.84
CA ARG A 6 -10.79 -42.46 -49.12
C ARG A 6 -10.11 -41.43 -50.02
N CYS A 7 -9.45 -41.85 -51.09
CA CYS A 7 -8.82 -40.97 -52.07
C CYS A 7 -9.78 -40.56 -53.22
N LYS A 8 -11.02 -41.05 -53.25
CA LYS A 8 -12.03 -40.81 -54.31
C LYS A 8 -11.51 -41.16 -55.73
N LEU A 9 -10.69 -42.19 -55.85
CA LEU A 9 -10.11 -42.64 -57.11
C LEU A 9 -11.00 -43.70 -57.78
N SER A 10 -11.12 -43.66 -59.12
CA SER A 10 -11.84 -44.67 -59.89
C SER A 10 -11.00 -45.96 -59.99
N ALA A 11 -11.65 -47.14 -60.05
CA ALA A 11 -10.95 -48.41 -60.15
C ALA A 11 -10.23 -48.61 -61.52
N GLU A 12 -10.56 -47.80 -62.53
CA GLU A 12 -10.02 -47.89 -63.89
C GLU A 12 -8.71 -47.10 -64.07
N ASP A 13 -8.41 -46.14 -63.20
CA ASP A 13 -7.20 -45.29 -63.26
C ASP A 13 -5.98 -45.86 -62.48
N PHE A 14 -6.03 -47.12 -62.03
CA PHE A 14 -5.25 -47.58 -60.89
C PHE A 14 -3.94 -48.32 -61.25
N GLN A 15 -2.85 -47.59 -61.56
CA GLN A 15 -1.49 -48.17 -61.63
C GLN A 15 -0.88 -48.51 -60.25
N GLU A 16 -1.45 -48.02 -59.15
CA GLU A 16 -0.97 -48.26 -57.77
C GLU A 16 -1.30 -49.66 -57.21
N GLN A 17 -2.03 -50.50 -57.95
CA GLN A 17 -2.42 -51.84 -57.51
C GLN A 17 -1.22 -52.77 -57.23
N GLN A 18 -0.09 -52.55 -57.91
CA GLN A 18 1.16 -53.28 -57.65
C GLN A 18 1.77 -52.95 -56.29
N ILE A 19 1.69 -51.68 -55.85
CA ILE A 19 2.30 -51.20 -54.59
C ILE A 19 1.65 -51.88 -53.38
N PHE A 20 0.33 -52.06 -53.40
CA PHE A 20 -0.42 -52.64 -52.30
C PHE A 20 -0.59 -54.17 -52.36
N SER A 21 -0.15 -54.81 -53.44
CA SER A 21 -0.36 -56.25 -53.68
C SER A 21 0.25 -57.13 -52.58
N SER A 22 1.46 -56.77 -52.11
CA SER A 22 2.24 -57.46 -51.10
C SER A 22 1.66 -57.37 -49.68
N VAL A 23 0.84 -56.34 -49.41
CA VAL A 23 0.18 -56.09 -48.11
C VAL A 23 -1.34 -56.30 -48.16
N SER A 24 -1.84 -56.86 -49.26
CA SER A 24 -3.27 -57.10 -49.47
C SER A 24 -3.80 -58.21 -48.57
N HIS A 25 -5.10 -58.16 -48.25
CA HIS A 25 -5.76 -59.25 -47.53
C HIS A 25 -5.59 -60.60 -48.25
N GLU A 26 -5.61 -60.61 -49.58
CA GLU A 26 -5.40 -61.83 -50.38
C GLU A 26 -4.00 -62.43 -50.17
N ALA A 27 -2.94 -61.60 -50.17
CA ALA A 27 -1.58 -62.04 -49.92
C ALA A 27 -1.42 -62.59 -48.48
N ILE A 28 -1.98 -61.90 -47.48
CA ILE A 28 -1.93 -62.34 -46.08
C ILE A 28 -2.70 -63.65 -45.88
N PHE A 29 -3.88 -63.80 -46.49
CA PHE A 29 -4.64 -65.05 -46.43
C PHE A 29 -3.91 -66.20 -47.14
N ARG A 30 -3.18 -65.92 -48.22
CA ARG A 30 -2.32 -66.90 -48.90
C ARG A 30 -1.18 -67.36 -47.99
N TYR A 31 -0.44 -66.44 -47.38
CA TYR A 31 0.62 -66.80 -46.43
C TYR A 31 0.10 -67.61 -45.25
N ARG A 32 -1.07 -67.27 -44.71
CA ARG A 32 -1.71 -68.03 -43.63
C ARG A 32 -2.11 -69.44 -44.08
N ALA A 33 -2.73 -69.56 -45.25
CA ALA A 33 -3.12 -70.85 -45.81
C ALA A 33 -1.91 -71.73 -46.13
N ASP A 34 -0.77 -71.15 -46.49
CA ASP A 34 0.47 -71.88 -46.73
C ASP A 34 1.17 -72.28 -45.43
N LEU A 35 1.10 -71.45 -44.38
CA LEU A 35 1.55 -71.79 -43.03
C LEU A 35 0.73 -72.96 -42.43
N ASP A 36 -0.60 -72.91 -42.56
CA ASP A 36 -1.52 -73.93 -42.02
C ASP A 36 -1.33 -75.32 -42.68
N LYS A 37 -0.66 -75.40 -43.84
CA LYS A 37 -0.34 -76.65 -44.56
C LYS A 37 0.99 -77.29 -44.13
N ILE A 38 1.82 -76.60 -43.35
CA ILE A 38 3.15 -77.09 -42.95
C ILE A 38 3.01 -78.00 -41.73
N ASP A 39 3.28 -79.29 -41.91
CA ASP A 39 3.31 -80.28 -40.84
C ASP A 39 4.75 -80.46 -40.32
N VAL A 40 4.99 -79.99 -39.10
CA VAL A 40 6.32 -79.95 -38.47
C VAL A 40 6.75 -81.32 -37.93
N ASP A 41 5.78 -82.21 -37.63
CA ASP A 41 6.04 -83.47 -36.93
C ASP A 41 6.51 -84.59 -37.89
N VAL A 42 6.20 -84.47 -39.19
CA VAL A 42 6.49 -85.50 -40.19
C VAL A 42 7.82 -85.27 -40.92
N ARG A 43 8.20 -84.01 -41.21
CA ARG A 43 9.45 -83.66 -41.94
C ARG A 43 10.05 -82.33 -41.46
N PRO A 44 10.78 -82.32 -40.34
CA PRO A 44 11.21 -81.08 -39.68
C PRO A 44 12.15 -80.20 -40.52
N GLN A 45 12.99 -80.78 -41.38
CA GLN A 45 13.94 -80.00 -42.19
C GLN A 45 13.29 -79.33 -43.41
N GLU A 46 12.35 -80.00 -44.07
CA GLU A 46 11.53 -79.42 -45.15
C GLU A 46 10.55 -78.38 -44.58
N ALA A 47 9.93 -78.66 -43.43
CA ALA A 47 9.06 -77.72 -42.72
C ALA A 47 9.82 -76.44 -42.32
N LEU A 48 11.05 -76.56 -41.80
CA LEU A 48 11.89 -75.39 -41.47
C LEU A 48 12.20 -74.56 -42.72
N GLN A 49 12.52 -75.18 -43.86
CA GLN A 49 12.82 -74.46 -45.10
C GLN A 49 11.58 -73.75 -45.66
N SER A 50 10.40 -74.36 -45.56
CA SER A 50 9.13 -73.73 -45.94
C SER A 50 8.75 -72.57 -45.03
N ILE A 51 8.98 -72.68 -43.70
CA ILE A 51 8.72 -71.59 -42.75
C ILE A 51 9.68 -70.42 -42.99
N LEU A 52 10.97 -70.68 -43.27
CA LEU A 52 11.96 -69.64 -43.57
C LEU A 52 11.68 -68.87 -44.87
N ASN A 53 10.85 -69.41 -45.77
CA ASN A 53 10.41 -68.74 -46.99
C ASN A 53 9.15 -67.89 -46.81
N LEU A 54 8.47 -67.97 -45.65
CA LEU A 54 7.32 -67.12 -45.33
C LEU A 54 7.81 -65.80 -44.71
N PRO A 55 7.14 -64.67 -45.01
CA PRO A 55 7.57 -63.38 -44.48
C PRO A 55 7.38 -63.32 -42.96
N SER A 56 8.45 -62.94 -42.27
CA SER A 56 8.44 -62.65 -40.83
C SER A 56 7.65 -61.38 -40.51
N HIS A 57 7.29 -61.18 -39.23
CA HIS A 57 6.60 -59.96 -38.78
C HIS A 57 7.36 -58.68 -39.16
N ILE A 58 8.70 -58.69 -39.05
CA ILE A 58 9.55 -57.55 -39.41
C ILE A 58 9.48 -57.27 -40.92
N GLU A 59 9.47 -58.31 -41.76
CA GLU A 59 9.35 -58.15 -43.22
C GLU A 59 7.97 -57.62 -43.62
N ILE A 60 6.90 -58.08 -42.98
CA ILE A 60 5.55 -57.52 -43.18
C ILE A 60 5.52 -56.04 -42.76
N VAL A 61 6.07 -55.69 -41.60
CA VAL A 61 6.17 -54.31 -41.13
C VAL A 61 6.98 -53.44 -42.11
N ARG A 62 8.07 -53.98 -42.68
CA ARG A 62 8.89 -53.28 -43.68
C ARG A 62 8.11 -53.01 -44.96
N LEU A 63 7.29 -53.95 -45.44
CA LEU A 63 6.42 -53.72 -46.60
C LEU A 63 5.46 -52.56 -46.38
N TYR A 64 4.85 -52.46 -45.19
CA TYR A 64 4.01 -51.29 -44.85
C TYR A 64 4.81 -49.99 -44.75
N LYS A 65 6.04 -50.06 -44.25
CA LYS A 65 6.96 -48.91 -44.10
C LYS A 65 7.38 -48.31 -45.46
N ASP A 66 7.59 -49.14 -46.48
CA ASP A 66 8.12 -48.68 -47.76
C ASP A 66 7.04 -48.04 -48.68
N ILE A 67 5.75 -48.35 -48.46
CA ILE A 67 4.62 -47.86 -49.27
C ILE A 67 4.48 -46.34 -49.34
N PRO A 68 4.57 -45.56 -48.24
CA PRO A 68 4.55 -44.10 -48.30
C PRO A 68 5.58 -43.49 -49.27
N GLN A 69 6.77 -44.09 -49.38
CA GLN A 69 7.80 -43.61 -50.32
C GLN A 69 7.41 -43.92 -51.77
N TYR A 70 6.81 -45.09 -52.03
CA TYR A 70 6.31 -45.43 -53.35
C TYR A 70 5.15 -44.53 -53.80
N LEU A 71 4.26 -44.14 -52.89
CA LEU A 71 3.16 -43.20 -53.17
C LEU A 71 3.66 -41.79 -53.52
N SER A 72 4.77 -41.37 -52.92
CA SER A 72 5.43 -40.09 -53.25
C SER A 72 6.10 -40.15 -54.64
N ASN A 73 6.72 -41.29 -54.99
CA ASN A 73 7.43 -41.48 -56.26
C ASN A 73 6.51 -41.79 -57.45
N ALA A 74 5.34 -42.41 -57.25
CA ALA A 74 4.41 -42.75 -58.32
C ALA A 74 3.92 -41.52 -59.12
N GLY A 75 3.91 -40.32 -58.51
CA GLY A 75 3.63 -39.05 -59.19
C GLY A 75 4.74 -38.56 -60.13
N THR A 76 5.97 -39.09 -60.03
CA THR A 76 7.11 -38.68 -60.88
C THR A 76 7.35 -39.59 -62.09
N ALA A 77 6.63 -40.71 -62.21
CA ALA A 77 6.78 -41.63 -63.34
C ALA A 77 6.23 -41.10 -64.67
N GLU A 78 5.46 -40.00 -64.67
CA GLU A 78 4.98 -39.31 -65.87
C GLU A 78 5.78 -38.01 -66.15
N ALA A 79 7.08 -38.10 -66.46
CA ALA A 79 7.79 -36.98 -67.09
C ALA A 79 9.08 -37.35 -67.84
N LEU A 80 8.98 -38.21 -68.85
CA LEU A 80 9.88 -38.10 -70.01
C LEU A 80 9.28 -37.10 -71.02
N LYS A 81 9.13 -35.82 -70.62
CA LYS A 81 8.91 -34.65 -71.50
C LYS A 81 9.08 -33.35 -70.70
N PRO A 82 9.88 -32.37 -71.17
CA PRO A 82 10.12 -31.14 -70.44
C PRO A 82 9.01 -30.12 -70.74
N VAL A 83 8.04 -29.96 -69.83
CA VAL A 83 7.14 -28.80 -69.79
C VAL A 83 6.90 -28.42 -68.32
N ALA A 84 6.83 -27.12 -68.06
CA ALA A 84 6.87 -26.43 -66.77
C ALA A 84 6.04 -27.06 -65.62
N GLU A 85 6.67 -27.03 -64.45
CA GLU A 85 6.20 -27.40 -63.10
C GLU A 85 4.75 -26.95 -62.80
N SER A 86 3.88 -27.91 -62.46
CA SER A 86 2.52 -27.64 -61.94
C SER A 86 2.44 -28.03 -60.46
N PRO A 87 2.26 -27.07 -59.52
CA PRO A 87 2.21 -27.32 -58.07
C PRO A 87 0.99 -28.13 -57.60
N ILE A 88 0.04 -28.44 -58.48
CA ILE A 88 -1.21 -29.14 -58.15
C ILE A 88 -0.99 -30.67 -58.02
N MET A 89 -0.13 -31.27 -58.85
CA MET A 89 0.12 -32.73 -58.82
C MET A 89 0.90 -33.18 -57.58
N ASP A 90 1.86 -32.38 -57.09
CA ASP A 90 2.62 -32.68 -55.87
C ASP A 90 1.77 -32.61 -54.59
N SER A 91 0.71 -31.79 -54.59
CA SER A 91 -0.20 -31.67 -53.43
C SER A 91 -1.12 -32.88 -53.26
N LEU A 92 -1.52 -33.51 -54.36
CA LEU A 92 -2.37 -34.71 -54.36
C LEU A 92 -1.61 -35.95 -53.89
N SER A 93 -0.35 -36.12 -54.30
CA SER A 93 0.49 -37.25 -53.89
C SER A 93 0.82 -37.21 -52.40
N GLU A 94 1.12 -36.03 -51.84
CA GLU A 94 1.35 -35.86 -50.40
C GLU A 94 0.08 -36.07 -49.55
N ASN A 95 -1.10 -35.68 -50.06
CA ASN A 95 -2.38 -36.00 -49.41
C ASN A 95 -2.64 -37.52 -49.33
N HIS A 96 -2.41 -38.26 -50.42
CA HIS A 96 -2.56 -39.72 -50.46
C HIS A 96 -1.58 -40.43 -49.51
N LYS A 97 -0.33 -39.97 -49.49
CA LYS A 97 0.71 -40.45 -48.57
C LYS A 97 0.30 -40.26 -47.11
N LEU A 98 -0.22 -39.09 -46.73
CA LEU A 98 -0.69 -38.81 -45.37
C LEU A 98 -1.83 -39.73 -44.94
N LEU A 99 -2.82 -39.94 -45.80
CA LEU A 99 -3.93 -40.86 -45.54
C LEU A 99 -3.44 -42.29 -45.27
N PHE A 100 -2.44 -42.76 -46.03
CA PHE A 100 -1.86 -44.09 -45.79
C PHE A 100 -1.06 -44.15 -44.48
N MET A 101 -0.29 -43.12 -44.16
CA MET A 101 0.44 -43.06 -42.89
C MET A 101 -0.50 -43.02 -41.68
N PHE A 102 -1.62 -42.31 -41.76
CA PHE A 102 -2.68 -42.38 -40.73
C PHE A 102 -3.23 -43.82 -40.57
N LYS A 103 -3.35 -44.57 -41.67
CA LYS A 103 -3.75 -45.98 -41.60
C LYS A 103 -2.72 -46.86 -40.90
N ILE A 104 -1.42 -46.59 -41.08
CA ILE A 104 -0.34 -47.28 -40.36
C ILE A 104 -0.51 -47.05 -38.85
N MET A 105 -0.76 -45.80 -38.44
CA MET A 105 -0.98 -45.42 -37.04
C MET A 105 -2.20 -46.11 -36.42
N ASP A 106 -3.29 -46.28 -37.18
CA ASP A 106 -4.50 -46.98 -36.72
C ASP A 106 -4.33 -48.50 -36.59
N THR A 107 -3.27 -49.07 -37.17
CA THR A 107 -3.08 -50.52 -37.25
C THR A 107 -2.18 -51.00 -36.10
N LYS A 108 -2.79 -51.63 -35.07
CA LYS A 108 -2.09 -52.12 -33.86
C LYS A 108 -0.86 -53.01 -34.13
N GLY A 109 -0.91 -53.82 -35.19
CA GLY A 109 0.19 -54.74 -35.54
C GLY A 109 1.47 -54.07 -36.07
N LEU A 110 1.42 -52.77 -36.38
CA LEU A 110 2.52 -51.99 -36.94
C LEU A 110 3.21 -51.09 -35.90
N TYR A 111 3.04 -51.37 -34.61
CA TYR A 111 3.57 -50.53 -33.51
C TYR A 111 5.07 -50.24 -33.59
N LEU A 112 5.86 -51.14 -34.19
CA LEU A 112 7.31 -50.99 -34.38
C LEU A 112 7.70 -49.77 -35.23
N ILE A 113 6.81 -49.32 -36.11
CA ILE A 113 7.05 -48.16 -37.00
C ILE A 113 6.21 -46.93 -36.63
N HIS A 114 5.35 -47.00 -35.62
CA HIS A 114 4.43 -45.90 -35.26
C HIS A 114 5.16 -44.59 -34.94
N GLU A 115 6.26 -44.64 -34.20
CA GLU A 115 7.01 -43.42 -33.88
C GLU A 115 7.68 -42.81 -35.12
N GLU A 116 8.26 -43.63 -35.99
CA GLU A 116 8.88 -43.19 -37.25
C GLU A 116 7.83 -42.62 -38.21
N THR A 117 6.69 -43.31 -38.37
CA THR A 117 5.55 -42.86 -39.16
C THR A 117 5.00 -41.54 -38.64
N LEU A 118 4.93 -41.33 -37.32
CA LEU A 118 4.50 -40.07 -36.74
C LEU A 118 5.43 -38.90 -37.13
N ARG A 119 6.74 -39.14 -37.15
CA ARG A 119 7.72 -38.14 -37.61
C ARG A 119 7.58 -37.85 -39.11
N GLU A 120 7.30 -38.87 -39.93
CA GLU A 120 7.05 -38.68 -41.37
C GLU A 120 5.74 -37.93 -41.65
N ILE A 121 4.66 -38.25 -40.93
CA ILE A 121 3.39 -37.51 -40.96
C ILE A 121 3.67 -36.02 -40.71
N ASN A 122 4.43 -35.70 -39.66
CA ASN A 122 4.76 -34.33 -39.35
C ASN A 122 5.52 -33.62 -40.48
N ARG A 123 6.49 -34.30 -41.12
CA ARG A 123 7.23 -33.75 -42.26
C ARG A 123 6.32 -33.46 -43.45
N SER A 124 5.41 -34.38 -43.78
CA SER A 124 4.44 -34.19 -44.87
C SER A 124 3.45 -33.07 -44.56
N LEU A 125 2.95 -32.96 -43.33
CA LEU A 125 2.07 -31.87 -42.91
C LEU A 125 2.74 -30.49 -43.01
N VAL A 126 4.03 -30.39 -42.67
CA VAL A 126 4.81 -29.14 -42.85
C VAL A 126 4.83 -28.71 -44.32
N VAL A 127 4.99 -29.64 -45.26
CA VAL A 127 4.96 -29.35 -46.70
C VAL A 127 3.59 -28.85 -47.12
N LEU A 128 2.52 -29.51 -46.68
CA LEU A 128 1.14 -29.09 -47.00
C LEU A 128 0.81 -27.72 -46.43
N VAL A 129 1.19 -27.45 -45.19
CA VAL A 129 0.97 -26.14 -44.55
C VAL A 129 1.63 -25.01 -45.34
N ARG A 130 2.72 -25.28 -46.09
CA ARG A 130 3.39 -24.31 -46.98
C ARG A 130 2.76 -24.14 -48.36
N GLN A 131 1.96 -25.09 -48.83
CA GLN A 131 1.45 -25.12 -50.21
C GLN A 131 -0.06 -24.90 -50.34
N GLN A 132 -0.86 -25.30 -49.35
CA GLN A 132 -2.34 -25.31 -49.43
C GLN A 132 -3.01 -24.04 -48.89
N SER A 133 -4.32 -23.91 -49.17
CA SER A 133 -5.20 -22.83 -48.68
C SER A 133 -5.61 -23.03 -47.22
N PHE A 134 -6.12 -21.99 -46.56
CA PHE A 134 -6.46 -22.04 -45.13
C PHE A 134 -7.60 -23.03 -44.82
N GLU A 135 -8.65 -23.03 -45.65
CA GLU A 135 -9.84 -23.85 -45.48
C GLU A 135 -9.51 -25.35 -45.54
N GLU A 136 -8.59 -25.75 -46.42
CA GLU A 136 -8.14 -27.13 -46.57
C GLU A 136 -7.28 -27.56 -45.36
N ILE A 137 -6.39 -26.69 -44.90
CA ILE A 137 -5.48 -26.99 -43.78
C ILE A 137 -6.25 -27.15 -42.46
N GLN A 138 -7.37 -26.46 -42.26
CA GLN A 138 -8.12 -26.52 -41.01
C GLN A 138 -8.63 -27.94 -40.68
N GLU A 139 -9.15 -28.67 -41.67
CA GLU A 139 -9.64 -30.04 -41.48
C GLU A 139 -8.49 -31.02 -41.17
N PHE A 140 -7.34 -30.82 -41.83
CA PHE A 140 -6.13 -31.60 -41.56
C PHE A 140 -5.55 -31.32 -40.17
N LEU A 141 -5.57 -30.06 -39.69
CA LEU A 141 -5.10 -29.72 -38.35
C LEU A 141 -5.93 -30.44 -37.27
N VAL A 142 -7.26 -30.48 -37.41
CA VAL A 142 -8.14 -31.20 -36.46
C VAL A 142 -7.78 -32.67 -36.41
N THR A 143 -7.72 -33.34 -37.57
CA THR A 143 -7.35 -34.76 -37.67
C THR A 143 -5.96 -35.05 -37.10
N THR A 144 -5.01 -34.16 -37.38
CA THR A 144 -3.64 -34.24 -36.86
C THR A 144 -3.61 -34.17 -35.33
N PHE A 145 -4.32 -33.22 -34.73
CA PHE A 145 -4.36 -33.08 -33.27
C PHE A 145 -5.06 -34.27 -32.59
N GLU A 146 -6.10 -34.86 -33.19
CA GLU A 146 -6.72 -36.10 -32.68
C GLU A 146 -5.73 -37.25 -32.64
N LEU A 147 -4.96 -37.46 -33.71
CA LEU A 147 -3.95 -38.51 -33.78
C LEU A 147 -2.77 -38.27 -32.84
N LEU A 148 -2.28 -37.03 -32.76
CA LEU A 148 -1.23 -36.66 -31.81
C LEU A 148 -1.70 -36.91 -30.38
N LYS A 149 -2.96 -36.61 -30.06
CA LYS A 149 -3.55 -36.78 -28.73
C LYS A 149 -3.65 -38.24 -28.31
N VAL A 150 -3.99 -39.15 -29.22
CA VAL A 150 -3.98 -40.60 -28.94
C VAL A 150 -2.56 -41.10 -28.66
N ASN A 151 -1.57 -40.56 -29.37
CA ASN A 151 -0.19 -41.04 -29.30
C ASN A 151 0.66 -40.34 -28.24
N VAL A 152 0.25 -39.19 -27.69
CA VAL A 152 1.03 -38.46 -26.67
C VAL A 152 1.27 -39.29 -25.41
N GLN A 153 0.35 -40.20 -25.06
CA GLN A 153 0.52 -41.10 -23.92
C GLN A 153 1.66 -42.12 -24.13
N LYS A 154 1.98 -42.45 -25.39
CA LYS A 154 3.04 -43.40 -25.75
C LYS A 154 4.34 -42.72 -26.15
N TYR A 155 4.24 -41.62 -26.90
CA TYR A 155 5.37 -40.91 -27.51
C TYR A 155 5.26 -39.39 -27.25
N PRO A 156 5.30 -38.93 -25.98
CA PRO A 156 5.03 -37.55 -25.63
C PRO A 156 6.00 -36.55 -26.27
N HIS A 157 7.30 -36.85 -26.23
CA HIS A 157 8.33 -35.96 -26.82
C HIS A 157 8.16 -35.79 -28.32
N THR A 158 7.92 -36.88 -29.05
CA THR A 158 7.70 -36.84 -30.50
C THR A 158 6.45 -36.05 -30.83
N SER A 159 5.32 -36.28 -30.13
CA SER A 159 4.10 -35.51 -30.33
C SER A 159 4.27 -34.01 -30.06
N LEU A 160 4.95 -33.63 -28.98
CA LEU A 160 5.22 -32.24 -28.64
C LEU A 160 6.14 -31.57 -29.67
N GLN A 161 7.17 -32.26 -30.15
CA GLN A 161 8.04 -31.76 -31.21
C GLN A 161 7.27 -31.54 -32.53
N CYS A 162 6.33 -32.42 -32.87
CA CYS A 162 5.45 -32.22 -34.02
C CYS A 162 4.65 -30.92 -33.90
N ILE A 163 4.05 -30.67 -32.73
CA ILE A 163 3.30 -29.43 -32.45
C ILE A 163 4.20 -28.20 -32.61
N GLN A 164 5.43 -28.24 -32.07
CA GLN A 164 6.37 -27.13 -32.18
C GLN A 164 6.70 -26.81 -33.64
N VAL A 165 7.05 -27.83 -34.42
CA VAL A 165 7.45 -27.67 -35.83
C VAL A 165 6.26 -27.19 -36.68
N LEU A 166 5.07 -27.76 -36.50
CA LEU A 166 3.86 -27.32 -37.21
C LEU A 166 3.52 -25.87 -36.87
N GLY A 167 3.58 -25.51 -35.58
CA GLY A 167 3.31 -24.15 -35.14
C GLY A 167 4.25 -23.15 -35.80
N GLY A 168 5.56 -23.43 -35.81
CA GLY A 168 6.54 -22.55 -36.47
C GLY A 168 6.23 -22.27 -37.94
N GLU A 169 5.68 -23.24 -38.68
CA GLU A 169 5.26 -23.05 -40.07
C GLU A 169 3.93 -22.29 -40.19
N VAL A 170 2.98 -22.53 -39.28
CA VAL A 170 1.73 -21.76 -39.21
C VAL A 170 2.00 -20.28 -38.92
N PHE A 171 2.89 -19.97 -37.97
CA PHE A 171 3.26 -18.58 -37.65
C PHE A 171 3.91 -17.86 -38.84
N LYS A 172 4.77 -18.54 -39.62
CA LYS A 172 5.41 -17.98 -40.82
C LYS A 172 4.42 -17.54 -41.90
N ARG A 173 3.20 -18.09 -41.93
CA ARG A 173 2.15 -17.66 -42.87
C ARG A 173 1.58 -16.27 -42.58
N GLY A 174 1.75 -15.75 -41.36
CA GLY A 174 1.29 -14.42 -40.97
C GLY A 174 -0.24 -14.25 -40.93
N ASN A 175 -1.01 -15.34 -40.95
CA ASN A 175 -2.47 -15.32 -40.92
C ASN A 175 -2.98 -15.52 -39.47
N SER A 176 -3.51 -14.47 -38.86
CA SER A 176 -3.96 -14.51 -37.46
C SER A 176 -5.07 -15.52 -37.19
N ARG A 177 -6.02 -15.71 -38.12
CA ARG A 177 -7.11 -16.69 -37.97
C ARG A 177 -6.58 -18.12 -37.95
N MET A 178 -5.58 -18.39 -38.80
CA MET A 178 -4.93 -19.70 -38.87
C MET A 178 -4.13 -19.99 -37.61
N VAL A 179 -3.38 -19.00 -37.13
CA VAL A 179 -2.67 -19.09 -35.84
C VAL A 179 -3.66 -19.34 -34.72
N GLU A 180 -4.76 -18.59 -34.64
CA GLU A 180 -5.76 -18.76 -33.58
C GLU A 180 -6.40 -20.16 -33.60
N ALA A 181 -6.80 -20.66 -34.78
CA ALA A 181 -7.33 -22.02 -34.94
C ALA A 181 -6.31 -23.09 -34.50
N PHE A 182 -5.04 -22.91 -34.86
CA PHE A 182 -3.95 -23.79 -34.44
C PHE A 182 -3.77 -23.75 -32.91
N LEU A 183 -3.72 -22.56 -32.30
CA LEU A 183 -3.56 -22.39 -30.85
C LEU A 183 -4.71 -23.04 -30.08
N TRP A 184 -5.96 -22.91 -30.55
CA TRP A 184 -7.09 -23.65 -30.00
C TRP A 184 -6.93 -25.17 -30.11
N GLY A 185 -6.35 -25.65 -31.22
CA GLY A 185 -5.95 -27.04 -31.38
C GLY A 185 -4.94 -27.49 -30.32
N VAL A 186 -3.92 -26.67 -30.05
CA VAL A 186 -2.91 -26.94 -28.99
C VAL A 186 -3.55 -26.97 -27.60
N VAL A 187 -4.46 -26.04 -27.28
CA VAL A 187 -5.16 -26.03 -25.98
C VAL A 187 -6.08 -27.25 -25.83
N ARG A 188 -6.71 -27.73 -26.91
CA ARG A 188 -7.56 -28.94 -26.89
C ARG A 188 -6.76 -30.25 -26.88
N PHE A 189 -5.55 -30.24 -27.44
CA PHE A 189 -4.62 -31.36 -27.40
C PHE A 189 -4.30 -31.73 -25.95
N GLY A 190 -4.09 -30.72 -25.11
CA GLY A 190 -3.92 -30.85 -23.67
C GLY A 190 -2.48 -30.65 -23.21
N PHE A 191 -2.30 -30.59 -21.90
CA PHE A 191 -1.03 -30.30 -21.24
C PHE A 191 -0.56 -31.50 -20.43
N GLN A 192 0.75 -31.68 -20.33
CA GLN A 192 1.40 -32.70 -19.51
C GLN A 192 1.67 -32.14 -18.09
N PRO A 193 0.87 -32.48 -17.06
CA PRO A 193 1.09 -32.00 -15.70
C PRO A 193 2.32 -32.65 -15.06
N ALA A 194 2.89 -32.00 -14.03
CA ALA A 194 4.11 -32.46 -13.36
C ALA A 194 3.93 -33.81 -12.65
N ASN A 195 2.75 -34.03 -12.03
CA ASN A 195 2.37 -35.26 -11.33
C ASN A 195 3.44 -35.76 -10.36
N VAL A 196 3.85 -34.90 -9.43
CA VAL A 196 4.80 -35.26 -8.37
C VAL A 196 4.11 -36.25 -7.42
N THR A 197 4.55 -37.51 -7.46
CA THR A 197 3.94 -38.60 -6.65
C THR A 197 4.79 -39.06 -5.47
N GLY A 198 6.07 -38.69 -5.46
CA GLY A 198 7.01 -39.04 -4.39
C GLY A 198 8.45 -38.94 -4.86
N VAL A 199 9.33 -39.63 -4.15
CA VAL A 199 10.77 -39.75 -4.47
C VAL A 199 11.11 -41.24 -4.64
N ASP A 200 11.90 -41.58 -5.65
CA ASP A 200 12.31 -42.96 -5.93
C ASP A 200 13.48 -43.47 -5.04
N GLU A 201 13.96 -44.67 -5.32
CA GLU A 201 15.08 -45.30 -4.60
C GLU A 201 16.42 -44.56 -4.81
N ASP A 202 16.59 -43.90 -5.96
CA ASP A 202 17.75 -43.07 -6.31
C ASP A 202 17.66 -41.63 -5.77
N TRP A 203 16.62 -41.37 -4.97
CA TRP A 203 16.31 -40.09 -4.34
C TRP A 203 15.94 -38.99 -5.34
N GLN A 204 15.44 -39.36 -6.52
CA GLN A 204 14.95 -38.41 -7.52
C GLN A 204 13.43 -38.22 -7.40
N PRO A 205 12.93 -36.97 -7.57
CA PRO A 205 11.49 -36.73 -7.65
C PRO A 205 10.85 -37.52 -8.80
N ILE A 206 9.81 -38.31 -8.50
CA ILE A 206 9.02 -39.05 -9.48
C ILE A 206 8.05 -38.06 -10.14
N ILE A 207 8.40 -37.63 -11.35
CA ILE A 207 7.66 -36.62 -12.13
C ILE A 207 7.42 -37.10 -13.56
N ASN A 208 6.44 -36.48 -14.21
CA ASN A 208 6.22 -36.67 -15.65
C ASN A 208 7.38 -36.05 -16.45
N PRO A 209 8.21 -36.85 -17.16
CA PRO A 209 9.38 -36.33 -17.89
C PRO A 209 9.00 -35.41 -19.05
N ALA A 210 7.75 -35.47 -19.53
CA ALA A 210 7.26 -34.61 -20.60
C ALA A 210 6.81 -33.22 -20.12
N HIS A 211 6.64 -33.01 -18.81
CA HIS A 211 6.08 -31.76 -18.26
C HIS A 211 6.88 -30.52 -18.67
N LEU A 212 8.18 -30.50 -18.34
CA LEU A 212 9.02 -29.34 -18.66
C LEU A 212 9.21 -29.18 -20.18
N GLY A 213 9.29 -30.29 -20.91
CA GLY A 213 9.32 -30.29 -22.37
C GLY A 213 8.06 -29.66 -22.97
N ASN A 214 6.89 -29.92 -22.40
CA ASN A 214 5.62 -29.31 -22.83
C ASN A 214 5.63 -27.79 -22.58
N ILE A 215 6.10 -27.34 -21.41
CA ILE A 215 6.21 -25.90 -21.11
C ILE A 215 7.12 -25.21 -22.14
N ARG A 216 8.29 -25.79 -22.42
CA ARG A 216 9.24 -25.26 -23.41
C ARG A 216 8.66 -25.17 -24.81
N VAL A 217 7.92 -26.19 -25.25
CA VAL A 217 7.24 -26.15 -26.56
C VAL A 217 6.19 -25.03 -26.60
N TRP A 218 5.37 -24.88 -25.56
CA TRP A 218 4.35 -23.83 -25.53
C TRP A 218 4.98 -22.44 -25.47
N LEU A 219 6.05 -22.25 -24.69
CA LEU A 219 6.82 -21.00 -24.67
C LEU A 219 7.45 -20.71 -26.03
N ASN A 220 8.01 -21.71 -26.71
CA ASN A 220 8.59 -21.54 -28.05
C ASN A 220 7.55 -21.05 -29.07
N LEU A 221 6.32 -21.55 -29.00
CA LEU A 221 5.20 -21.06 -29.81
C LEU A 221 4.81 -19.63 -29.45
N ILE A 222 4.71 -19.32 -28.15
CA ILE A 222 4.40 -17.96 -27.66
C ILE A 222 5.46 -16.96 -28.13
N MET A 223 6.73 -17.34 -28.10
CA MET A 223 7.86 -16.48 -28.49
C MET A 223 7.87 -16.15 -29.99
N GLN A 224 7.21 -16.95 -30.86
CA GLN A 224 7.14 -16.65 -32.30
C GLN A 224 6.47 -15.31 -32.57
N GLU A 225 5.27 -15.11 -32.01
CA GLU A 225 4.50 -13.87 -32.11
C GLU A 225 3.65 -13.69 -30.83
N PRO A 226 4.22 -13.14 -29.74
CA PRO A 226 3.56 -13.08 -28.43
C PRO A 226 2.18 -12.42 -28.45
N LYS A 227 2.00 -11.39 -29.29
CA LYS A 227 0.75 -10.64 -29.46
C LYS A 227 -0.45 -11.50 -29.89
N TRP A 228 -0.23 -12.63 -30.57
CA TRP A 228 -1.29 -13.54 -31.03
C TRP A 228 -1.52 -14.72 -30.09
N CYS A 229 -0.69 -14.86 -29.05
CA CYS A 229 -0.63 -16.07 -28.24
C CYS A 229 -1.30 -15.95 -26.88
N SER A 230 -2.13 -14.93 -26.64
CA SER A 230 -2.81 -14.72 -25.35
C SER A 230 -3.61 -15.95 -24.91
N THR A 231 -4.31 -16.62 -25.83
CA THR A 231 -5.06 -17.86 -25.56
C THR A 231 -4.16 -18.98 -25.06
N LEU A 232 -3.01 -19.23 -25.70
CA LEU A 232 -2.09 -20.29 -25.29
C LEU A 232 -1.37 -19.93 -23.99
N PHE A 233 -1.00 -18.67 -23.81
CA PHE A 233 -0.36 -18.18 -22.60
C PHE A 233 -1.29 -18.30 -21.39
N SER A 234 -2.56 -17.92 -21.57
CA SER A 234 -3.63 -18.12 -20.58
C SER A 234 -3.78 -19.60 -20.21
N ALA A 235 -3.82 -20.50 -21.20
CA ALA A 235 -3.93 -21.93 -20.96
C ALA A 235 -2.74 -22.45 -20.13
N LEU A 236 -1.52 -22.00 -20.45
CA LEU A 236 -0.32 -22.35 -19.69
C LEU A 236 -0.42 -21.92 -18.22
N ILE A 237 -0.85 -20.68 -17.98
CA ILE A 237 -1.04 -20.12 -16.62
C ILE A 237 -2.07 -20.93 -15.84
N ILE A 238 -3.22 -21.27 -16.46
CA ILE A 238 -4.29 -22.06 -15.82
C ILE A 238 -3.75 -23.44 -15.43
N HIS A 239 -3.07 -24.13 -16.35
CA HIS A 239 -2.51 -25.46 -16.06
C HIS A 239 -1.52 -25.41 -14.90
N ILE A 240 -0.56 -24.48 -14.92
CA ILE A 240 0.46 -24.39 -13.88
C ILE A 240 -0.16 -23.97 -12.53
N LYS A 241 -1.09 -23.01 -12.52
CA LYS A 241 -1.74 -22.54 -11.28
C LYS A 241 -2.55 -23.64 -10.60
N LEU A 242 -3.25 -24.47 -11.37
CA LEU A 242 -4.15 -25.51 -10.86
C LEU A 242 -3.46 -26.85 -10.58
N SER A 243 -2.47 -27.23 -11.39
CA SER A 243 -1.77 -28.54 -11.26
C SER A 243 -0.37 -28.47 -10.65
N GLY A 244 0.19 -27.26 -10.50
CA GLY A 244 1.55 -27.06 -9.99
C GLY A 244 2.63 -27.24 -11.06
N THR A 245 3.88 -27.03 -10.64
CA THR A 245 5.08 -27.21 -11.47
C THR A 245 6.22 -27.74 -10.63
N CYS A 246 7.13 -28.48 -11.26
CA CYS A 246 8.37 -28.95 -10.66
C CYS A 246 9.51 -28.61 -11.63
N VAL A 247 10.46 -27.82 -11.17
CA VAL A 247 11.65 -27.42 -11.93
C VAL A 247 12.87 -27.75 -11.09
N LYS A 248 13.80 -28.54 -11.63
CA LYS A 248 15.09 -28.78 -10.99
C LYS A 248 16.02 -27.63 -11.31
N ASP A 249 16.88 -27.24 -10.38
CA ASP A 249 17.87 -26.18 -10.62
C ASP A 249 18.78 -26.51 -11.81
N THR A 250 19.06 -27.80 -12.01
CA THR A 250 19.88 -28.33 -13.11
C THR A 250 19.23 -28.23 -14.48
N ASP A 251 17.92 -27.99 -14.55
CA ASP A 251 17.21 -27.79 -15.83
C ASP A 251 17.54 -26.43 -16.47
N LEU A 252 18.15 -25.51 -15.71
CA LEU A 252 18.58 -24.17 -16.14
C LEU A 252 17.47 -23.37 -16.82
N PHE A 253 16.25 -23.46 -16.27
CA PHE A 253 15.06 -22.81 -16.82
C PHE A 253 15.12 -21.27 -16.77
N GLN A 254 16.08 -20.70 -16.03
CA GLN A 254 16.43 -19.28 -16.10
C GLN A 254 16.75 -18.85 -17.54
N ARG A 255 17.39 -19.72 -18.34
CA ARG A 255 17.67 -19.48 -19.76
C ARG A 255 16.40 -19.34 -20.58
N ASP A 256 15.42 -20.22 -20.34
CA ASP A 256 14.12 -20.21 -21.03
C ASP A 256 13.36 -18.90 -20.71
N ILE A 257 13.45 -18.40 -19.47
CA ILE A 257 12.88 -17.09 -19.09
C ILE A 257 13.63 -15.96 -19.79
N THR A 258 14.96 -15.94 -19.78
CA THR A 258 15.75 -14.92 -20.51
C THR A 258 15.42 -14.92 -22.00
N GLU A 259 15.21 -16.08 -22.62
CA GLU A 259 14.79 -16.16 -24.02
C GLU A 259 13.41 -15.51 -24.23
N LEU A 260 12.45 -15.80 -23.36
CA LEU A 260 11.12 -15.16 -23.37
C LEU A 260 11.23 -13.64 -23.26
N LEU A 261 12.04 -13.12 -22.33
CA LEU A 261 12.24 -11.67 -22.12
C LEU A 261 12.99 -10.99 -23.29
N ASN A 262 13.64 -11.75 -24.16
CA ASN A 262 14.31 -11.25 -25.36
C ASN A 262 13.41 -11.18 -26.61
N HIS A 263 12.13 -11.54 -26.46
CA HIS A 263 11.08 -11.36 -27.48
C HIS A 263 10.17 -10.18 -27.14
N SER A 264 9.36 -9.72 -28.10
CA SER A 264 8.47 -8.56 -27.95
C SER A 264 7.24 -8.87 -27.08
N ILE A 265 7.46 -9.07 -25.78
CA ILE A 265 6.43 -9.46 -24.81
C ILE A 265 5.56 -8.31 -24.34
N GLU A 266 5.84 -7.05 -24.70
CA GLU A 266 5.08 -5.86 -24.25
C GLU A 266 3.55 -6.02 -24.37
N PRO A 267 2.97 -6.50 -25.49
CA PRO A 267 1.52 -6.66 -25.64
C PRO A 267 0.91 -7.71 -24.70
N VAL A 268 1.71 -8.64 -24.20
CA VAL A 268 1.32 -9.73 -23.29
C VAL A 268 2.10 -9.68 -21.99
N TYR A 269 2.67 -8.53 -21.63
CA TYR A 269 3.60 -8.41 -20.50
C TYR A 269 2.93 -8.83 -19.19
N ASN A 270 1.66 -8.46 -19.01
CA ASN A 270 0.85 -8.88 -17.87
C ASN A 270 0.76 -10.42 -17.75
N LEU A 271 0.53 -11.13 -18.88
CA LEU A 271 0.49 -12.60 -18.91
C LEU A 271 1.87 -13.22 -18.70
N ALA A 272 2.92 -12.65 -19.31
CA ALA A 272 4.29 -13.09 -19.10
C ALA A 272 4.69 -13.00 -17.63
N LYS A 273 4.25 -11.93 -16.95
CA LYS A 273 4.47 -11.71 -15.53
C LYS A 273 3.64 -12.66 -14.65
N GLN A 274 2.36 -12.87 -14.98
CA GLN A 274 1.51 -13.87 -14.32
C GLN A 274 2.14 -15.27 -14.41
N PHE A 275 2.61 -15.67 -15.58
CA PHE A 275 3.31 -16.93 -15.80
C PHE A 275 4.62 -16.99 -15.01
N ALA A 276 5.46 -15.96 -15.13
CA ALA A 276 6.74 -15.91 -14.46
C ALA A 276 6.56 -16.07 -12.95
N LYS A 277 5.60 -15.38 -12.32
CA LYS A 277 5.25 -15.51 -10.88
C LYS A 277 4.92 -16.94 -10.43
N LEU A 278 4.52 -17.83 -11.34
CA LEU A 278 4.21 -19.23 -11.05
C LEU A 278 5.43 -20.15 -11.20
N MET A 279 6.48 -19.71 -11.88
CA MET A 279 7.69 -20.50 -12.12
C MET A 279 8.70 -20.27 -10.99
N PRO A 280 9.14 -21.30 -10.26
CA PRO A 280 10.02 -21.14 -9.10
C PRO A 280 11.48 -20.99 -9.55
N VAL A 281 11.78 -19.93 -10.31
CA VAL A 281 13.07 -19.71 -10.98
C VAL A 281 13.59 -18.29 -10.78
N PHE A 282 13.27 -17.64 -9.66
CA PHE A 282 13.61 -16.22 -9.40
C PHE A 282 14.97 -16.02 -8.74
N PHE A 283 15.86 -16.98 -8.86
CA PHE A 283 17.14 -17.00 -8.18
C PHE A 283 18.28 -17.25 -9.17
N ASN A 284 19.44 -16.75 -8.78
CA ASN A 284 20.65 -16.82 -9.59
C ASN A 284 21.46 -18.08 -9.27
N GLU A 285 21.27 -18.70 -8.11
CA GLU A 285 22.10 -19.81 -7.60
C GLU A 285 21.58 -21.19 -8.00
N ILE A 286 22.41 -21.98 -8.69
CA ILE A 286 22.11 -23.36 -9.07
C ILE A 286 22.60 -24.28 -7.95
N GLY A 287 21.70 -25.09 -7.38
CA GLY A 287 22.03 -25.97 -6.26
C GLY A 287 22.17 -25.23 -4.92
N ALA A 288 22.76 -25.88 -3.92
CA ALA A 288 23.14 -25.24 -2.66
C ALA A 288 24.56 -24.66 -2.74
N GLU A 289 24.69 -23.34 -2.71
CA GLU A 289 25.96 -22.62 -2.62
C GLU A 289 26.02 -21.70 -1.40
N GLY A 290 27.22 -21.21 -1.07
CA GLY A 290 27.47 -20.24 0.00
C GLY A 290 26.85 -20.65 1.33
N GLU A 291 26.12 -19.72 1.95
CA GLU A 291 25.53 -19.88 3.27
C GLU A 291 24.55 -21.07 3.36
N LEU A 292 23.75 -21.32 2.31
CA LEU A 292 22.81 -22.44 2.28
C LEU A 292 23.55 -23.77 2.35
N ARG A 293 24.70 -23.89 1.65
CA ARG A 293 25.54 -25.09 1.68
C ARG A 293 26.19 -25.30 3.05
N ASP A 294 26.66 -24.23 3.67
CA ASP A 294 27.33 -24.28 4.97
C ASP A 294 26.33 -24.69 6.07
N ILE A 295 25.17 -24.04 6.14
CA ILE A 295 24.11 -24.34 7.11
C ILE A 295 23.58 -25.77 6.96
N SER A 296 23.27 -26.18 5.73
CA SER A 296 22.74 -27.54 5.49
C SER A 296 23.79 -28.63 5.76
N THR A 297 25.08 -28.33 5.61
CA THR A 297 26.17 -29.24 5.96
C THR A 297 26.35 -29.33 7.47
N GLU A 298 26.37 -28.18 8.18
CA GLU A 298 26.42 -28.14 9.65
C GLU A 298 25.24 -28.91 10.26
N LEU A 299 24.03 -28.69 9.72
CA LEU A 299 22.79 -29.34 10.16
C LEU A 299 22.87 -30.88 10.13
N ASP A 300 23.45 -31.45 9.06
CA ASP A 300 23.65 -32.90 8.89
C ASP A 300 24.84 -33.43 9.74
N GLU A 301 25.86 -32.60 9.95
CA GLU A 301 27.09 -32.99 10.66
C GLU A 301 26.97 -33.00 12.18
N ILE A 302 26.01 -32.28 12.77
CA ILE A 302 25.71 -32.33 14.22
C ILE A 302 25.56 -33.78 14.69
N HIS A 303 24.84 -34.62 13.93
CA HIS A 303 24.66 -36.05 14.23
C HIS A 303 25.57 -36.97 13.42
N ARG A 304 26.66 -36.43 12.85
CA ARG A 304 27.59 -37.17 11.98
C ARG A 304 26.87 -37.96 10.89
N ARG A 305 25.82 -37.37 10.29
CA ARG A 305 25.00 -37.95 9.21
C ARG A 305 24.21 -39.20 9.59
N LYS A 306 23.95 -39.41 10.88
CA LYS A 306 23.13 -40.54 11.38
C LYS A 306 21.63 -40.24 11.42
N ASP A 307 21.25 -38.97 11.40
CA ASP A 307 19.84 -38.60 11.23
C ASP A 307 19.47 -38.74 9.75
N VAL A 308 18.80 -39.84 9.41
CA VAL A 308 18.45 -40.18 8.03
C VAL A 308 17.54 -39.13 7.39
N LEU A 309 16.64 -38.49 8.16
CA LEU A 309 15.70 -37.49 7.66
C LEU A 309 16.44 -36.21 7.24
N ILE A 310 17.31 -35.72 8.11
CA ILE A 310 18.12 -34.51 7.85
C ILE A 310 19.20 -34.79 6.80
N HIS A 311 19.79 -35.99 6.79
CA HIS A 311 20.74 -36.39 5.76
C HIS A 311 20.09 -36.39 4.37
N PHE A 312 18.89 -36.94 4.27
CA PHE A 312 18.09 -36.93 3.05
C PHE A 312 17.75 -35.49 2.63
N LEU A 313 17.30 -34.63 3.55
CA LEU A 313 17.05 -33.20 3.27
C LEU A 313 18.27 -32.49 2.69
N ARG A 314 19.45 -32.68 3.28
CA ARG A 314 20.68 -32.09 2.76
C ARG A 314 20.98 -32.57 1.34
N LYS A 315 20.80 -33.86 1.08
CA LYS A 315 21.08 -34.46 -0.24
C LYS A 315 20.12 -33.97 -1.30
N GLN A 316 18.82 -33.87 -0.98
CA GLN A 316 17.83 -33.19 -1.82
C GLN A 316 18.26 -31.74 -2.09
N SER A 317 18.71 -31.01 -1.08
CA SER A 317 19.15 -29.62 -1.24
C SER A 317 20.43 -29.43 -2.05
N HIS A 318 21.33 -30.40 -2.12
CA HIS A 318 22.64 -30.26 -2.79
C HIS A 318 22.67 -30.85 -4.20
N VAL A 319 21.91 -31.92 -4.44
CA VAL A 319 22.02 -32.74 -5.66
C VAL A 319 20.78 -32.64 -6.53
N GLU A 320 19.58 -32.68 -5.94
CA GLU A 320 18.29 -32.65 -6.63
C GLU A 320 17.50 -31.39 -6.23
N SER A 321 18.20 -30.26 -6.15
CA SER A 321 17.64 -28.98 -5.68
C SER A 321 16.43 -28.59 -6.54
N SER A 322 15.29 -28.39 -5.88
CA SER A 322 14.03 -28.04 -6.52
C SER A 322 13.12 -27.30 -5.55
N ASN A 323 12.05 -26.72 -6.10
CA ASN A 323 11.04 -26.01 -5.32
C ASN A 323 10.29 -26.88 -4.29
N LEU A 324 10.34 -28.21 -4.42
CA LEU A 324 9.69 -29.16 -3.51
C LEU A 324 10.31 -29.15 -2.10
N ILE A 325 11.55 -28.66 -1.96
CA ILE A 325 12.26 -28.63 -0.68
C ILE A 325 11.56 -27.72 0.34
N VAL A 326 10.91 -26.64 -0.12
CA VAL A 326 10.16 -25.72 0.75
C VAL A 326 9.06 -26.50 1.51
N ASP A 327 8.23 -27.24 0.76
CA ASP A 327 7.16 -28.06 1.34
C ASP A 327 7.72 -29.20 2.20
N PHE A 328 8.85 -29.77 1.80
CA PHE A 328 9.50 -30.83 2.58
C PHE A 328 9.99 -30.31 3.94
N ILE A 329 10.60 -29.13 4.02
CA ILE A 329 11.00 -28.53 5.31
C ILE A 329 9.75 -28.22 6.16
N ARG A 330 8.65 -27.73 5.57
CA ARG A 330 7.38 -27.59 6.30
C ARG A 330 6.87 -28.91 6.87
N ALA A 331 6.95 -29.99 6.08
CA ALA A 331 6.56 -31.32 6.53
C ALA A 331 7.44 -31.81 7.69
N ILE A 332 8.74 -31.47 7.71
CA ILE A 332 9.65 -31.76 8.84
C ILE A 332 9.22 -30.99 10.09
N PHE A 333 8.92 -29.69 10.00
CA PHE A 333 8.40 -28.93 11.14
C PHE A 333 7.05 -29.47 11.64
N MET A 334 6.14 -29.84 10.73
CA MET A 334 4.88 -30.51 11.11
C MET A 334 5.13 -31.83 11.82
N PHE A 335 6.06 -32.64 11.31
CA PHE A 335 6.45 -33.90 11.93
C PHE A 335 7.04 -33.70 13.32
N TRP A 336 7.92 -32.71 13.52
CA TRP A 336 8.44 -32.38 14.85
C TRP A 336 7.33 -31.89 15.78
N LYS A 337 6.37 -31.10 15.29
CA LYS A 337 5.22 -30.63 16.07
C LYS A 337 4.27 -31.76 16.50
N THR A 338 3.90 -32.65 15.59
CA THR A 338 2.82 -33.63 15.80
C THR A 338 3.31 -35.04 16.13
N ARG A 339 4.58 -35.35 15.84
CA ARG A 339 5.17 -36.70 15.79
C ARG A 339 4.49 -37.65 14.79
N ASP A 340 3.58 -37.15 13.95
CA ASP A 340 2.94 -37.94 12.92
C ASP A 340 3.82 -38.03 11.69
N LYS A 341 4.44 -39.20 11.47
CA LYS A 341 5.32 -39.39 10.31
C LYS A 341 4.59 -39.41 8.97
N LEU A 342 3.26 -39.62 8.95
CA LEU A 342 2.50 -39.72 7.69
C LEU A 342 2.61 -38.46 6.84
N VAL A 343 2.81 -37.29 7.47
CA VAL A 343 3.01 -36.01 6.77
C VAL A 343 4.28 -35.98 5.90
N LEU A 344 5.27 -36.83 6.19
CA LEU A 344 6.52 -36.93 5.42
C LEU A 344 6.41 -37.84 4.20
N ARG A 345 5.38 -38.69 4.13
CA ARG A 345 5.24 -39.72 3.09
C ARG A 345 5.31 -39.19 1.65
N PRO A 346 4.73 -38.03 1.31
CA PRO A 346 4.82 -37.50 -0.06
C PRO A 346 6.23 -37.05 -0.47
N HIS A 347 7.14 -36.85 0.48
CA HIS A 347 8.46 -36.24 0.24
C HIS A 347 9.63 -37.23 0.40
N LEU A 348 9.39 -38.42 0.95
CA LEU A 348 10.43 -39.41 1.25
C LEU A 348 10.29 -40.64 0.34
N SER A 349 11.42 -41.28 0.04
CA SER A 349 11.40 -42.61 -0.56
C SER A 349 10.84 -43.64 0.43
N PRO A 350 10.24 -44.74 -0.04
CA PRO A 350 9.69 -45.79 0.85
C PRO A 350 10.74 -46.34 1.84
N GLU A 351 12.00 -46.45 1.41
CA GLU A 351 13.10 -46.91 2.26
C GLU A 351 13.37 -45.93 3.42
N VAL A 352 13.56 -44.65 3.10
CA VAL A 352 13.84 -43.60 4.11
C VAL A 352 12.65 -43.43 5.05
N PHE A 353 11.42 -43.44 4.54
CA PHE A 353 10.19 -43.34 5.34
C PHE A 353 10.06 -44.47 6.39
N ASN A 354 10.52 -45.67 6.05
CA ASN A 354 10.50 -46.81 6.97
C ASN A 354 11.57 -46.71 8.07
N GLN A 355 12.70 -46.05 7.80
CA GLN A 355 13.78 -45.83 8.76
C GLN A 355 13.48 -44.68 9.75
N VAL A 356 12.60 -43.73 9.40
CA VAL A 356 12.19 -42.64 10.28
C VAL A 356 11.18 -43.11 11.33
N ALA A 357 11.55 -42.97 12.61
CA ALA A 357 10.71 -43.29 13.76
C ALA A 357 10.16 -42.02 14.43
N GLY A 358 8.87 -42.02 14.78
CA GLY A 358 8.19 -40.88 15.44
C GLY A 358 8.66 -40.61 16.87
N ASN A 359 9.18 -41.63 17.55
CA ASN A 359 9.85 -41.50 18.85
C ASN A 359 11.29 -41.98 18.68
N SER A 360 12.23 -41.04 18.61
CA SER A 360 13.65 -41.32 18.52
C SER A 360 14.45 -40.21 19.18
N ILE A 361 15.72 -40.50 19.49
CA ILE A 361 16.68 -39.50 20.00
C ILE A 361 16.81 -38.27 19.10
N PHE A 362 16.42 -38.37 17.82
CA PHE A 362 16.48 -37.29 16.84
C PHE A 362 15.15 -36.53 16.70
N VAL A 363 14.11 -36.85 17.48
CA VAL A 363 12.80 -36.17 17.38
C VAL A 363 12.34 -35.62 18.73
N ASP A 364 12.71 -36.27 19.84
CA ASP A 364 12.17 -35.93 21.16
C ASP A 364 12.43 -34.47 21.57
N ASP A 365 13.67 -34.00 21.50
CA ASP A 365 14.05 -32.63 21.87
C ASP A 365 13.48 -31.59 20.87
N GLN A 366 13.41 -31.92 19.58
CA GLN A 366 12.85 -31.03 18.55
C GLN A 366 11.34 -30.84 18.70
N ALA A 367 10.61 -31.87 19.15
CA ALA A 367 9.19 -31.77 19.41
C ALA A 367 8.89 -30.81 20.58
N VAL A 368 9.72 -30.84 21.63
CA VAL A 368 9.63 -29.90 22.75
C VAL A 368 9.93 -28.47 22.28
N LEU A 369 11.02 -28.29 21.53
CA LEU A 369 11.39 -26.98 20.99
C LEU A 369 10.32 -26.41 20.04
N ALA A 370 9.79 -27.22 19.12
CA ALA A 370 8.75 -26.81 18.18
C ALA A 370 7.50 -26.28 18.91
N LYS A 371 7.04 -26.98 19.95
CA LYS A 371 5.89 -26.55 20.75
C LYS A 371 6.16 -25.22 21.46
N ARG A 372 7.34 -25.07 22.07
CA ARG A 372 7.72 -23.84 22.80
C ARG A 372 7.89 -22.63 21.89
N VAL A 373 8.49 -22.81 20.72
CA VAL A 373 8.66 -21.72 19.73
C VAL A 373 7.29 -21.25 19.24
N ILE A 374 6.34 -22.16 19.00
CA ILE A 374 4.98 -21.78 18.59
C ILE A 374 4.27 -20.98 19.68
N GLU A 375 4.41 -21.39 20.95
CA GLU A 375 3.78 -20.72 22.09
C GLU A 375 4.41 -19.34 22.39
N GLU A 376 5.73 -19.20 22.32
CA GLU A 376 6.44 -17.94 22.60
C GLU A 376 6.19 -16.87 21.53
N PHE A 377 6.20 -17.27 20.25
CA PHE A 377 6.10 -16.34 19.12
C PHE A 377 4.68 -16.22 18.53
N ASP A 378 3.68 -16.84 19.16
CA ASP A 378 2.26 -16.83 18.75
C ASP A 378 2.04 -17.18 17.27
N LEU A 379 2.64 -18.28 16.82
CA LEU A 379 2.63 -18.69 15.42
C LEU A 379 1.28 -19.34 15.05
N ASN A 380 0.49 -18.69 14.20
CA ASN A 380 -0.78 -19.20 13.68
C ASN A 380 -0.56 -20.19 12.53
N THR A 381 0.43 -19.93 11.69
CA THR A 381 0.87 -20.81 10.60
C THR A 381 2.36 -21.13 10.74
N LEU A 382 2.82 -22.21 10.10
CA LEU A 382 4.26 -22.52 10.10
C LEU A 382 5.09 -21.50 9.34
N ASP A 383 4.51 -20.79 8.37
CA ASP A 383 5.23 -19.76 7.61
C ASP A 383 5.52 -18.51 8.48
N ASP A 384 4.79 -18.32 9.59
CA ASP A 384 5.01 -17.22 10.53
C ASP A 384 6.43 -17.26 11.13
N ILE A 385 7.05 -18.44 11.21
CA ILE A 385 8.43 -18.62 11.70
C ILE A 385 9.46 -17.89 10.83
N LEU A 386 9.13 -17.63 9.56
CA LEU A 386 10.01 -16.91 8.64
C LEU A 386 10.15 -15.43 9.04
N HIS A 387 9.16 -14.87 9.74
CA HIS A 387 9.17 -13.48 10.20
C HIS A 387 9.93 -13.27 11.53
N VAL A 388 10.22 -14.34 12.27
CA VAL A 388 10.93 -14.26 13.56
C VAL A 388 12.38 -13.85 13.33
N ARG A 389 12.89 -12.80 13.99
CA ARG A 389 14.30 -12.36 13.81
C ARG A 389 15.29 -13.45 14.27
N PRO A 390 16.35 -13.77 13.49
CA PRO A 390 17.32 -14.81 13.85
C PRO A 390 17.93 -14.63 15.24
N GLN A 391 18.30 -13.39 15.59
CA GLN A 391 18.89 -13.05 16.90
C GLN A 391 17.94 -13.34 18.07
N THR A 392 16.65 -13.04 17.91
CA THR A 392 15.63 -13.29 18.94
C THR A 392 15.40 -14.78 19.11
N LEU A 393 15.32 -15.53 18.01
CA LEU A 393 15.19 -16.98 18.04
C LEU A 393 16.41 -17.66 18.68
N GLU A 394 17.63 -17.25 18.31
CA GLU A 394 18.87 -17.80 18.87
C GLU A 394 18.97 -17.56 20.38
N THR A 395 18.59 -16.36 20.83
CA THR A 395 18.53 -16.01 22.26
C THR A 395 17.52 -16.91 23.00
N PHE A 396 16.32 -17.09 22.44
CA PHE A 396 15.29 -17.95 23.02
C PHE A 396 15.73 -19.41 23.13
N LEU A 397 16.35 -19.96 22.07
CA LEU A 397 16.82 -21.34 22.02
C LEU A 397 18.00 -21.58 22.98
N THR A 398 18.89 -20.60 23.14
CA THR A 398 20.04 -20.69 24.08
C THR A 398 19.58 -20.71 25.54
N ASN A 399 18.42 -20.13 25.85
CA ASN A 399 17.85 -20.10 27.20
C ASN A 399 17.19 -21.43 27.62
N GLN A 400 17.03 -22.41 26.71
CA GLN A 400 16.41 -23.70 27.00
C GLN A 400 17.42 -24.66 27.67
N GLN A 401 17.47 -24.68 29.00
CA GLN A 401 18.46 -25.46 29.75
C GLN A 401 18.17 -26.97 29.81
N ASP A 402 16.95 -27.40 29.49
CA ASP A 402 16.48 -28.78 29.55
C ASP A 402 16.61 -29.53 28.21
N CYS A 403 16.91 -28.82 27.12
CA CYS A 403 17.25 -29.40 25.82
C CYS A 403 18.76 -29.42 25.62
N LYS A 404 19.27 -30.39 24.85
CA LYS A 404 20.72 -30.43 24.53
C LYS A 404 21.12 -29.21 23.68
N PRO A 405 22.28 -28.57 23.93
CA PRO A 405 22.74 -27.43 23.13
C PRO A 405 22.84 -27.73 21.62
N GLU A 406 23.25 -28.95 21.27
CA GLU A 406 23.33 -29.44 19.89
C GLU A 406 21.95 -29.45 19.21
N GLU A 407 20.89 -29.78 19.95
CA GLU A 407 19.51 -29.82 19.45
C GLU A 407 18.90 -28.42 19.29
N CYS A 408 19.21 -27.50 20.20
CA CYS A 408 18.87 -26.09 20.06
C CYS A 408 19.53 -25.48 18.80
N ARG A 409 20.82 -25.79 18.58
CA ARG A 409 21.53 -25.37 17.36
C ARG A 409 20.94 -26.00 16.11
N ARG A 410 20.56 -27.28 16.16
CA ARG A 410 19.92 -27.98 15.04
C ARG A 410 18.57 -27.36 14.65
N TYR A 411 17.74 -27.01 15.63
CA TYR A 411 16.47 -26.31 15.38
C TYR A 411 16.71 -24.96 14.71
N PHE A 412 17.66 -24.17 15.24
CA PHE A 412 18.05 -22.89 14.67
C PHE A 412 18.52 -23.02 13.21
N LEU A 413 19.41 -23.98 12.93
CA LEU A 413 19.91 -24.23 11.58
C LEU A 413 18.81 -24.65 10.61
N LEU A 414 17.82 -25.45 11.03
CA LEU A 414 16.70 -25.80 10.16
C LEU A 414 15.83 -24.57 9.85
N VAL A 415 15.58 -23.69 10.84
CA VAL A 415 14.86 -22.42 10.59
C VAL A 415 15.65 -21.51 9.64
N SER A 416 16.96 -21.40 9.82
CA SER A 416 17.83 -20.63 8.92
C SER A 416 17.85 -21.22 7.50
N MET A 417 17.94 -22.55 7.37
CA MET A 417 17.82 -23.24 6.08
C MET A 417 16.44 -23.01 5.46
N PHE A 418 15.37 -23.04 6.25
CA PHE A 418 14.01 -22.77 5.77
C PHE A 418 13.89 -21.37 5.19
N LYS A 419 14.46 -20.37 5.87
CA LYS A 419 14.50 -18.99 5.37
C LYS A 419 15.28 -18.85 4.08
N LEU A 420 16.46 -19.45 3.96
CA LEU A 420 17.27 -19.39 2.74
C LEU A 420 16.60 -20.10 1.56
N ILE A 421 16.05 -21.30 1.78
CA ILE A 421 15.32 -22.06 0.74
C ILE A 421 14.03 -21.34 0.34
N HIS A 422 13.30 -20.77 1.30
CA HIS A 422 12.12 -19.97 1.03
C HIS A 422 12.49 -18.70 0.26
N LYS A 423 13.56 -17.99 0.63
CA LYS A 423 14.11 -16.84 -0.11
C LYS A 423 14.53 -17.21 -1.54
N LYS A 424 15.05 -18.43 -1.73
CA LYS A 424 15.45 -18.93 -3.04
C LYS A 424 14.25 -19.17 -3.95
N TYR A 425 13.25 -19.93 -3.51
CA TYR A 425 12.14 -20.36 -4.38
C TYR A 425 10.85 -19.53 -4.25
N SER A 426 10.76 -18.66 -3.25
CA SER A 426 9.58 -17.82 -2.98
C SER A 426 9.94 -16.34 -3.03
N LEU A 427 8.95 -15.51 -3.35
CA LEU A 427 9.12 -14.06 -3.56
C LEU A 427 9.20 -13.25 -2.25
N GLY A 428 9.80 -13.79 -1.19
CA GLY A 428 9.88 -13.07 0.10
C GLY A 428 10.70 -11.77 0.02
N PHE A 429 10.43 -10.81 0.90
CA PHE A 429 11.18 -9.54 1.03
C PHE A 429 12.08 -9.51 2.28
N GLN A 430 12.28 -10.66 2.92
CA GLN A 430 13.18 -10.78 4.08
C GLN A 430 14.61 -10.45 3.63
N GLU A 431 15.29 -9.58 4.38
CA GLU A 431 16.67 -9.13 4.09
C GLU A 431 16.86 -8.32 2.80
N LEU A 432 15.78 -7.76 2.24
CA LEU A 432 15.80 -6.98 0.98
C LEU A 432 16.89 -5.90 0.94
N ARG A 433 17.27 -5.30 2.07
CA ARG A 433 18.37 -4.32 2.13
C ARG A 433 19.69 -4.87 1.61
N SER A 434 20.05 -6.09 2.03
CA SER A 434 21.29 -6.74 1.59
C SER A 434 21.27 -7.00 0.08
N GLU A 435 20.09 -7.36 -0.46
CA GLU A 435 19.90 -7.64 -1.87
C GLU A 435 19.91 -6.40 -2.73
N LEU A 436 19.31 -5.30 -2.26
CA LEU A 436 19.37 -4.01 -2.94
C LEU A 436 20.80 -3.50 -2.99
N GLN A 437 21.56 -3.60 -1.90
CA GLN A 437 22.98 -3.24 -1.87
C GLN A 437 23.80 -4.10 -2.84
N GLN A 438 23.54 -5.41 -2.87
CA GLN A 438 24.19 -6.32 -3.82
C GLN A 438 23.81 -5.98 -5.27
N ALA A 439 22.53 -5.77 -5.56
CA ALA A 439 22.04 -5.40 -6.90
C ALA A 439 22.64 -4.08 -7.39
N CYS A 440 22.81 -3.09 -6.51
CA CYS A 440 23.50 -1.83 -6.83
C CYS A 440 24.93 -2.07 -7.30
N GLN A 441 25.69 -2.91 -6.57
CA GLN A 441 27.08 -3.27 -6.94
C GLN A 441 27.14 -4.06 -8.24
N GLU A 442 26.06 -4.76 -8.59
CA GLU A 442 25.98 -5.70 -9.72
C GLU A 442 25.37 -5.10 -10.99
N GLY A 443 25.04 -3.80 -11.00
CA GLY A 443 24.65 -3.07 -12.21
C GLY A 443 23.27 -2.38 -12.17
N PHE A 444 22.69 -2.21 -10.99
CA PHE A 444 21.43 -1.49 -10.77
C PHE A 444 21.60 -0.25 -9.86
N PRO A 445 22.44 0.74 -10.24
CA PRO A 445 22.75 1.90 -9.38
C PRO A 445 21.52 2.73 -9.00
N GLN A 446 20.47 2.71 -9.81
CA GLN A 446 19.20 3.39 -9.51
C GLN A 446 18.51 2.92 -8.22
N LEU A 447 18.86 1.75 -7.70
CA LEU A 447 18.28 1.20 -6.46
C LEU A 447 18.96 1.76 -5.20
N GLU A 448 20.05 2.51 -5.34
CA GLU A 448 20.82 3.05 -4.23
C GLU A 448 19.98 4.03 -3.39
N GLY A 449 19.29 4.97 -4.04
CA GLY A 449 18.42 5.95 -3.39
C GLY A 449 17.17 5.35 -2.73
N LEU A 450 16.79 4.11 -3.06
CA LEU A 450 15.71 3.41 -2.36
C LEU A 450 16.17 2.96 -0.97
N THR A 451 17.43 2.52 -0.84
CA THR A 451 17.96 1.98 0.42
C THR A 451 18.02 3.05 1.51
N GLU A 452 18.35 4.30 1.16
CA GLU A 452 18.37 5.43 2.09
C GLU A 452 16.96 5.83 2.53
N LYS A 453 16.00 5.88 1.60
CA LYS A 453 14.62 6.29 1.90
C LYS A 453 13.82 5.25 2.69
N LEU A 454 14.22 3.97 2.70
CA LEU A 454 13.54 2.95 3.51
C LEU A 454 13.61 3.23 5.01
N ASP A 455 14.56 4.06 5.46
CA ASP A 455 14.68 4.50 6.85
C ASP A 455 13.82 5.74 7.18
N ASP A 456 13.18 6.36 6.18
CA ASP A 456 12.29 7.50 6.38
C ASP A 456 10.89 7.05 6.84
N ASN A 457 10.32 7.76 7.81
CA ASN A 457 8.92 7.57 8.23
C ASN A 457 7.88 8.10 7.20
N ASN A 458 8.29 8.39 5.96
CA ASN A 458 7.43 8.97 4.92
C ASN A 458 6.93 7.91 3.93
N ILE A 459 5.75 7.36 4.21
CA ILE A 459 5.08 6.32 3.40
C ILE A 459 5.01 6.72 1.91
N GLU A 460 4.53 7.92 1.59
CA GLU A 460 4.38 8.36 0.20
C GLU A 460 5.73 8.45 -0.52
N GLY A 461 6.75 8.97 0.16
CA GLY A 461 8.10 9.09 -0.41
C GLY A 461 8.76 7.74 -0.69
N VAL A 462 8.52 6.75 0.18
CA VAL A 462 9.01 5.37 0.00
C VAL A 462 8.28 4.70 -1.18
N ILE A 463 6.95 4.80 -1.23
CA ILE A 463 6.15 4.24 -2.34
C ILE A 463 6.58 4.85 -3.66
N GLU A 464 6.66 6.19 -3.76
CA GLU A 464 6.98 6.88 -5.00
C GLU A 464 8.33 6.40 -5.56
N THR A 465 9.35 6.34 -4.70
CA THR A 465 10.70 5.88 -5.04
C THR A 465 10.72 4.41 -5.44
N THR A 466 9.96 3.56 -4.72
CA THR A 466 9.85 2.13 -5.04
C THR A 466 9.17 1.91 -6.40
N LEU A 467 8.09 2.65 -6.67
CA LEU A 467 7.39 2.59 -7.96
C LEU A 467 8.26 3.15 -9.11
N ASP A 468 9.08 4.17 -8.87
CA ASP A 468 10.06 4.63 -9.87
C ASP A 468 11.11 3.58 -10.20
N ALA A 469 11.66 2.92 -9.18
CA ALA A 469 12.58 1.81 -9.36
C ALA A 469 11.93 0.67 -10.18
N LEU A 470 10.70 0.29 -9.84
CA LEU A 470 9.93 -0.73 -10.55
C LEU A 470 9.66 -0.36 -12.03
N LEU A 471 9.35 0.89 -12.32
CA LEU A 471 9.19 1.35 -13.71
C LEU A 471 10.49 1.26 -14.51
N GLN A 472 11.63 1.57 -13.89
CA GLN A 472 12.94 1.42 -14.54
C GLN A 472 13.29 -0.04 -14.80
N LEU A 473 13.02 -0.93 -13.84
CA LEU A 473 13.18 -2.38 -14.02
C LEU A 473 12.28 -2.90 -15.15
N LYS A 474 11.01 -2.47 -15.21
CA LYS A 474 10.12 -2.76 -16.34
C LYS A 474 10.72 -2.28 -17.67
N GLY A 475 11.31 -1.08 -17.70
CA GLY A 475 12.01 -0.54 -18.86
C GLY A 475 13.17 -1.44 -19.33
N ASN A 476 13.96 -1.97 -18.39
CA ASN A 476 15.02 -2.93 -18.72
C ASN A 476 14.45 -4.23 -19.31
N ILE A 477 13.39 -4.78 -18.69
CA ILE A 477 12.75 -6.02 -19.14
C ILE A 477 12.20 -5.89 -20.57
N LEU A 478 11.55 -4.77 -20.87
CA LEU A 478 10.95 -4.49 -22.19
C LEU A 478 11.94 -3.92 -23.22
N SER A 479 13.21 -3.70 -22.84
CA SER A 479 14.22 -3.19 -23.76
C SER A 479 14.41 -4.10 -24.97
N GLN A 480 14.60 -3.51 -26.16
CA GLN A 480 14.97 -4.25 -27.36
C GLN A 480 16.42 -4.75 -27.32
N GLU A 481 17.24 -4.20 -26.42
CA GLU A 481 18.62 -4.64 -26.19
C GLU A 481 18.65 -6.07 -25.64
N ARG A 482 19.59 -6.88 -26.13
CA ARG A 482 19.89 -8.21 -25.60
C ARG A 482 21.16 -8.10 -24.78
N PHE A 483 21.08 -8.47 -23.50
CA PHE A 483 22.24 -8.49 -22.62
C PHE A 483 22.88 -9.88 -22.62
N GLU A 484 24.20 -9.92 -22.46
CA GLU A 484 24.96 -11.16 -22.39
C GLU A 484 24.72 -11.86 -21.05
N ALA A 485 24.38 -13.15 -21.10
CA ALA A 485 24.23 -13.98 -19.91
C ALA A 485 25.60 -14.42 -19.39
N ARG A 486 25.82 -14.28 -18.08
CA ARG A 486 27.01 -14.79 -17.38
C ARG A 486 26.66 -16.07 -16.66
N GLU A 487 27.39 -17.13 -16.96
CA GLU A 487 27.14 -18.48 -16.43
C GLU A 487 28.39 -19.05 -15.78
N ASP A 488 28.46 -18.97 -14.46
CA ASP A 488 29.54 -19.54 -13.66
C ASP A 488 29.09 -20.91 -13.13
N ILE A 489 28.90 -21.89 -14.03
CA ILE A 489 28.34 -23.21 -13.73
C ILE A 489 29.44 -24.28 -13.72
N TYR A 490 29.54 -25.02 -12.60
CA TYR A 490 30.54 -26.05 -12.37
C TYR A 490 29.90 -27.44 -12.28
N TYR A 491 30.60 -28.44 -12.85
CA TYR A 491 30.20 -29.85 -12.82
C TYR A 491 31.17 -30.64 -11.96
N LYS A 492 30.68 -31.25 -10.88
CA LYS A 492 31.51 -32.10 -10.01
C LYS A 492 31.18 -33.57 -10.26
N ARG A 493 32.19 -34.34 -10.67
CA ARG A 493 32.09 -35.80 -10.80
C ARG A 493 32.29 -36.44 -9.43
N HIS A 494 31.21 -36.96 -8.83
CA HIS A 494 31.34 -37.84 -7.68
C HIS A 494 31.58 -39.28 -8.18
N ILE A 495 32.79 -39.81 -7.94
CA ILE A 495 33.22 -41.14 -8.43
C ILE A 495 32.57 -42.31 -7.66
N ALA A 496 31.85 -42.04 -6.56
CA ALA A 496 31.32 -43.08 -5.67
C ALA A 496 29.80 -43.32 -5.78
N VAL A 497 29.06 -42.44 -6.46
CA VAL A 497 27.62 -42.57 -6.76
C VAL A 497 27.40 -41.75 -8.04
N ASP A 498 26.91 -42.37 -9.12
CA ASP A 498 26.85 -41.87 -10.50
C ASP A 498 25.96 -40.61 -10.74
N ILE A 499 25.77 -39.74 -9.75
CA ILE A 499 24.94 -38.53 -9.85
C ILE A 499 25.83 -37.29 -10.08
N PRO A 500 25.81 -36.67 -11.28
CA PRO A 500 26.56 -35.45 -11.55
C PRO A 500 25.93 -34.27 -10.79
N SER A 501 26.63 -33.72 -9.80
CA SER A 501 26.18 -32.51 -9.09
C SER A 501 26.61 -31.26 -9.86
N VAL A 502 25.64 -30.40 -10.21
CA VAL A 502 25.85 -29.12 -10.86
C VAL A 502 25.59 -28.01 -9.86
N TYR A 503 26.50 -27.04 -9.77
CA TYR A 503 26.33 -25.86 -8.92
C TYR A 503 26.90 -24.62 -9.61
N GLY A 504 26.45 -23.43 -9.22
CA GLY A 504 26.99 -22.20 -9.78
C GLY A 504 26.00 -21.05 -9.79
N LYS A 505 26.26 -20.03 -10.62
CA LYS A 505 25.38 -18.87 -10.77
C LYS A 505 25.03 -18.56 -12.22
N TYR A 506 23.76 -18.24 -12.47
CA TYR A 506 23.24 -17.70 -13.72
C TYR A 506 22.85 -16.23 -13.52
N ARG A 507 23.30 -15.33 -14.41
CA ARG A 507 22.95 -13.91 -14.36
C ARG A 507 22.71 -13.36 -15.75
N GLU A 508 21.63 -12.60 -15.88
CA GLU A 508 21.32 -11.81 -17.08
C GLU A 508 20.43 -10.63 -16.66
N LYS A 509 20.67 -9.45 -17.23
CA LYS A 509 20.11 -8.19 -16.72
C LYS A 509 18.58 -8.14 -16.75
N LYS A 510 17.90 -8.68 -17.78
CA LYS A 510 16.43 -8.72 -17.83
C LYS A 510 15.86 -9.70 -16.82
N PHE A 511 16.48 -10.88 -16.70
CA PHE A 511 16.11 -11.88 -15.70
C PHE A 511 16.28 -11.34 -14.27
N ASP A 512 17.43 -10.73 -13.97
CA ASP A 512 17.71 -10.08 -12.68
C ASP A 512 16.69 -8.96 -12.41
N SER A 513 16.37 -8.15 -13.42
CA SER A 513 15.34 -7.11 -13.32
C SER A 513 13.97 -7.68 -12.97
N LEU A 514 13.59 -8.83 -13.55
CA LEU A 514 12.33 -9.51 -13.28
C LEU A 514 12.27 -10.05 -11.85
N SER A 515 13.35 -10.67 -11.37
CA SER A 515 13.44 -11.15 -9.98
C SER A 515 13.33 -9.99 -8.99
N LEU A 516 14.10 -8.92 -9.19
CA LEU A 516 14.04 -7.71 -8.36
C LEU A 516 12.66 -7.06 -8.39
N THR A 517 11.99 -7.05 -9.55
CA THR A 517 10.62 -6.53 -9.70
C THR A 517 9.66 -7.23 -8.74
N PHE A 518 9.67 -8.56 -8.67
CA PHE A 518 8.75 -9.29 -7.78
C PHE A 518 9.01 -9.06 -6.30
N ARG A 519 10.29 -8.93 -5.91
CA ARG A 519 10.65 -8.66 -4.51
C ARG A 519 10.24 -7.25 -4.10
N LEU A 520 10.49 -6.27 -4.97
CA LEU A 520 10.09 -4.88 -4.75
C LEU A 520 8.57 -4.68 -4.79
N GLU A 521 7.83 -5.45 -5.59
CA GLU A 521 6.37 -5.43 -5.58
C GLU A 521 5.79 -5.84 -4.23
N ASN A 522 6.37 -6.88 -3.60
CA ASN A 522 5.89 -7.32 -2.30
C ASN A 522 6.15 -6.28 -1.21
N LEU A 523 7.30 -5.59 -1.26
CA LEU A 523 7.54 -4.43 -0.41
C LEU A 523 6.54 -3.30 -0.70
N ALA A 524 6.36 -2.94 -1.98
CA ALA A 524 5.47 -1.86 -2.37
C ALA A 524 4.01 -2.16 -2.00
N ASN A 525 3.55 -3.40 -2.07
CA ASN A 525 2.20 -3.79 -1.65
C ASN A 525 1.93 -3.48 -0.18
N ILE A 526 2.91 -3.70 0.71
CA ILE A 526 2.78 -3.36 2.14
C ILE A 526 2.53 -1.85 2.30
N TYR A 527 3.30 -1.02 1.61
CA TYR A 527 3.12 0.42 1.70
C TYR A 527 1.86 0.90 0.97
N LEU A 528 1.47 0.28 -0.15
CA LEU A 528 0.20 0.56 -0.84
C LEU A 528 -0.99 0.21 0.06
N GLU A 529 -0.90 -0.81 0.91
CA GLU A 529 -1.91 -1.13 1.92
C GLU A 529 -2.04 -0.02 2.98
N LEU A 530 -0.92 0.58 3.39
CA LEU A 530 -0.88 1.69 4.36
C LEU A 530 -1.21 3.05 3.74
N LEU A 531 -1.12 3.20 2.41
CA LEU A 531 -1.33 4.47 1.70
C LEU A 531 -2.68 5.14 2.02
N PRO A 532 -3.83 4.42 2.12
CA PRO A 532 -5.09 5.03 2.53
C PRO A 532 -5.07 5.70 3.90
N GLU A 533 -4.14 5.34 4.80
CA GLU A 533 -4.01 5.93 6.14
C GLU A 533 -3.42 7.34 6.10
N THR A 534 -2.75 7.73 5.00
CA THR A 534 -2.24 9.10 4.82
C THR A 534 -3.37 10.10 4.52
N VAL A 535 -4.59 9.61 4.27
CA VAL A 535 -5.77 10.41 3.98
C VAL A 535 -6.83 10.17 5.06
N ASN A 536 -7.32 11.25 5.67
CA ASN A 536 -8.49 11.15 6.54
C ASN A 536 -9.75 10.87 5.71
N LEU A 537 -10.14 9.59 5.63
CA LEU A 537 -11.36 9.14 4.95
C LEU A 537 -12.57 9.02 5.89
N SER A 538 -12.49 9.52 7.12
CA SER A 538 -13.66 9.56 8.02
C SER A 538 -14.74 10.50 7.48
N PHE A 539 -14.34 11.61 6.87
CA PHE A 539 -15.19 12.46 6.04
C PHE A 539 -14.33 13.09 4.95
N ILE A 540 -14.97 13.45 3.84
CA ILE A 540 -14.32 13.96 2.64
C ILE A 540 -14.79 15.38 2.40
N THR A 541 -13.82 16.29 2.28
CA THR A 541 -14.01 17.64 1.77
C THR A 541 -13.20 17.84 0.49
N LYS A 542 -13.29 19.03 -0.11
CA LYS A 542 -12.47 19.37 -1.27
C LYS A 542 -10.97 19.31 -0.97
N ALA A 543 -10.56 19.63 0.26
CA ALA A 543 -9.17 19.52 0.68
C ALA A 543 -8.70 18.06 0.64
N THR A 544 -9.54 17.12 1.10
CA THR A 544 -9.27 15.68 1.07
C THR A 544 -9.03 15.17 -0.36
N PHE A 545 -9.74 15.70 -1.37
CA PHE A 545 -9.58 15.27 -2.76
C PHE A 545 -8.20 15.56 -3.36
N TYR A 546 -7.47 16.57 -2.89
CA TYR A 546 -6.08 16.78 -3.31
C TYR A 546 -5.20 15.60 -2.90
N ASN A 547 -5.37 15.09 -1.68
CA ASN A 547 -4.61 13.96 -1.17
C ASN A 547 -5.07 12.64 -1.82
N ILE A 548 -6.38 12.46 -2.02
CA ILE A 548 -6.92 11.32 -2.78
C ILE A 548 -6.34 11.28 -4.20
N THR A 549 -6.27 12.41 -4.88
CA THR A 549 -5.70 12.49 -6.23
C THR A 549 -4.23 12.07 -6.28
N ARG A 550 -3.44 12.42 -5.25
CA ARG A 550 -2.06 11.95 -5.11
C ARG A 550 -1.99 10.43 -4.96
N CYS A 551 -2.81 9.85 -4.08
CA CYS A 551 -2.89 8.40 -3.89
C CYS A 551 -3.30 7.65 -5.16
N LEU A 552 -4.33 8.15 -5.87
CA LEU A 552 -4.81 7.55 -7.13
C LEU A 552 -3.71 7.51 -8.20
N LYS A 553 -2.85 8.54 -8.28
CA LYS A 553 -1.71 8.54 -9.21
C LYS A 553 -0.69 7.44 -8.90
N LEU A 554 -0.43 7.19 -7.61
CA LEU A 554 0.47 6.10 -7.18
C LEU A 554 -0.12 4.73 -7.52
N TYR A 555 -1.42 4.52 -7.31
CA TYR A 555 -2.09 3.29 -7.72
C TYR A 555 -2.09 3.08 -9.24
N ILE A 556 -2.34 4.13 -10.03
CA ILE A 556 -2.26 4.03 -11.50
C ILE A 556 -0.84 3.66 -11.94
N LYS A 557 0.18 4.25 -11.31
CA LYS A 557 1.58 3.90 -11.55
C LYS A 557 1.86 2.42 -11.21
N ALA A 558 1.28 1.89 -10.13
CA ALA A 558 1.36 0.46 -9.80
C ALA A 558 0.72 -0.43 -10.90
N LEU A 559 -0.45 -0.08 -11.42
CA LEU A 559 -1.06 -0.79 -12.54
C LEU A 559 -0.20 -0.76 -13.80
N GLN A 560 0.41 0.40 -14.10
CA GLN A 560 1.33 0.54 -15.24
C GLN A 560 2.55 -0.37 -15.10
N ILE A 561 3.08 -0.59 -13.89
CA ILE A 561 4.16 -1.55 -13.61
C ILE A 561 3.71 -2.98 -13.94
N ASP A 562 2.43 -3.32 -13.79
CA ASP A 562 1.86 -4.63 -14.18
C ASP A 562 1.54 -4.74 -15.69
N GLY A 563 1.85 -3.70 -16.47
CA GLY A 563 1.52 -3.62 -17.90
C GLY A 563 0.04 -3.29 -18.18
N ILE A 564 -0.69 -2.85 -17.17
CA ILE A 564 -2.11 -2.51 -17.27
C ILE A 564 -2.23 -1.01 -17.56
N SER A 565 -3.05 -0.66 -18.55
CA SER A 565 -3.39 0.72 -18.85
C SER A 565 -4.89 0.85 -19.04
N SER A 566 -5.49 1.92 -18.50
CA SER A 566 -6.92 2.16 -18.61
C SER A 566 -7.19 3.61 -18.88
N ARG A 567 -7.52 3.90 -20.14
CA ARG A 567 -7.91 5.25 -20.57
C ARG A 567 -9.10 5.79 -19.76
N LYS A 568 -10.02 4.92 -19.35
CA LYS A 568 -11.19 5.30 -18.53
C LYS A 568 -10.74 5.79 -17.16
N LEU A 569 -9.88 5.04 -16.45
CA LEU A 569 -9.34 5.49 -15.16
C LEU A 569 -8.57 6.80 -15.29
N ASP A 570 -7.67 6.90 -16.27
CA ASP A 570 -6.89 8.13 -16.51
C ASP A 570 -7.80 9.33 -16.76
N THR A 571 -8.88 9.13 -17.52
CA THR A 571 -9.88 10.17 -17.82
C THR A 571 -10.58 10.64 -16.55
N TYR A 572 -11.03 9.73 -15.68
CA TYR A 572 -11.72 10.13 -14.44
C TYR A 572 -10.77 10.73 -13.39
N VAL A 573 -9.52 10.27 -13.29
CA VAL A 573 -8.51 10.92 -12.44
C VAL A 573 -8.16 12.31 -12.97
N SER A 574 -8.10 12.48 -14.29
CA SER A 574 -7.96 13.79 -14.92
C SER A 574 -9.17 14.68 -14.62
N LEU A 575 -10.40 14.15 -14.73
CA LEU A 575 -11.63 14.86 -14.39
C LEU A 575 -11.61 15.33 -12.94
N LEU A 576 -11.21 14.46 -12.00
CA LEU A 576 -11.04 14.80 -10.58
C LEU A 576 -10.03 15.95 -10.44
N THR A 577 -8.85 15.81 -11.01
CA THR A 577 -7.78 16.81 -10.91
C THR A 577 -8.23 18.17 -11.46
N SER A 578 -8.89 18.18 -12.62
CA SER A 578 -9.41 19.39 -13.26
C SER A 578 -10.62 19.99 -12.54
N SER A 579 -11.37 19.20 -11.77
CA SER A 579 -12.51 19.69 -10.98
C SER A 579 -12.10 20.48 -9.73
N LEU A 580 -10.93 20.19 -9.15
CA LEU A 580 -10.48 20.85 -7.91
C LEU A 580 -10.37 22.38 -8.00
N PRO A 581 -9.85 23.01 -9.07
CA PRO A 581 -9.87 24.48 -9.16
C PRO A 581 -11.24 25.09 -9.44
N ILE A 582 -12.26 24.30 -9.82
CA ILE A 582 -13.59 24.81 -10.20
C ILE A 582 -14.37 25.23 -8.95
N ARG A 583 -14.97 26.43 -8.98
CA ARG A 583 -15.67 27.02 -7.82
C ARG A 583 -17.09 26.48 -7.61
N ARG A 584 -17.77 26.06 -8.68
CA ARG A 584 -19.14 25.52 -8.63
C ARG A 584 -19.14 24.09 -9.16
N PHE A 585 -18.52 23.21 -8.40
CA PHE A 585 -18.50 21.78 -8.67
C PHE A 585 -19.22 21.09 -7.52
N SER A 586 -20.34 20.42 -7.82
CA SER A 586 -21.23 19.89 -6.79
C SER A 586 -20.67 18.62 -6.18
N TYR A 587 -21.16 18.33 -4.98
CA TYR A 587 -20.89 17.08 -4.28
C TYR A 587 -21.22 15.84 -5.12
N THR A 588 -22.38 15.83 -5.77
CA THR A 588 -22.85 14.73 -6.63
C THR A 588 -21.97 14.50 -7.86
N GLN A 589 -21.38 15.56 -8.42
CA GLN A 589 -20.44 15.43 -9.53
C GLN A 589 -19.15 14.72 -9.09
N TYR A 590 -18.68 14.95 -7.86
CA TYR A 590 -17.56 14.17 -7.31
C TYR A 590 -17.95 12.70 -7.15
N LEU A 591 -19.15 12.40 -6.65
CA LEU A 591 -19.64 11.04 -6.52
C LEU A 591 -19.69 10.31 -7.88
N ASP A 592 -20.15 10.98 -8.95
CA ASP A 592 -20.16 10.43 -10.31
C ASP A 592 -18.75 10.11 -10.82
N ILE A 593 -17.75 10.94 -10.50
CA ILE A 593 -16.34 10.66 -10.81
C ILE A 593 -15.89 9.35 -10.17
N PHE A 594 -16.15 9.18 -8.87
CA PHE A 594 -15.70 7.98 -8.16
C PHE A 594 -16.45 6.71 -8.61
N ARG A 595 -17.74 6.82 -8.96
CA ARG A 595 -18.48 5.72 -9.61
C ARG A 595 -17.84 5.35 -10.94
N GLY A 596 -17.47 6.34 -11.76
CA GLY A 596 -16.72 6.12 -13.00
C GLY A 596 -15.34 5.48 -12.80
N LEU A 597 -14.62 5.86 -11.73
CA LEU A 597 -13.37 5.20 -11.34
C LEU A 597 -13.61 3.73 -10.95
N SER A 598 -14.64 3.44 -10.15
CA SER A 598 -14.98 2.06 -9.78
C SER A 598 -15.31 1.20 -10.99
N GLU A 599 -16.08 1.73 -11.95
CA GLU A 599 -16.30 1.03 -13.22
C GLU A 599 -15.00 0.82 -14.00
N GLY A 600 -14.10 1.80 -14.02
CA GLY A 600 -12.80 1.67 -14.66
C GLY A 600 -11.94 0.55 -14.05
N VAL A 601 -12.03 0.30 -12.74
CA VAL A 601 -11.39 -0.83 -12.07
C VAL A 601 -12.04 -2.16 -12.49
N LYS A 602 -13.38 -2.22 -12.54
CA LYS A 602 -14.11 -3.42 -13.02
C LYS A 602 -13.74 -3.76 -14.46
N ASP A 603 -13.61 -2.75 -15.32
CA ASP A 603 -13.21 -2.92 -16.71
C ASP A 603 -11.79 -3.51 -16.82
N ILE A 604 -10.85 -3.12 -15.94
CA ILE A 604 -9.51 -3.71 -15.87
C ILE A 604 -9.57 -5.18 -15.44
N ILE A 605 -10.31 -5.49 -14.36
CA ILE A 605 -10.47 -6.86 -13.86
C ILE A 605 -11.04 -7.75 -14.96
N TYR A 606 -12.04 -7.25 -15.69
CA TYR A 606 -12.62 -7.97 -16.81
C TYR A 606 -11.61 -8.17 -17.95
N ALA A 607 -10.97 -7.10 -18.44
CA ALA A 607 -10.12 -7.14 -19.63
C ALA A 607 -8.81 -7.93 -19.43
N HIS A 608 -8.15 -7.80 -18.27
CA HIS A 608 -6.81 -8.35 -18.04
C HIS A 608 -6.81 -9.67 -17.26
N TYR A 609 -7.86 -9.97 -16.50
CA TYR A 609 -7.91 -11.16 -15.66
C TYR A 609 -9.07 -12.09 -16.02
N THR A 610 -10.28 -11.58 -16.23
CA THR A 610 -11.46 -12.45 -16.41
C THR A 610 -11.57 -12.96 -17.86
N ASN A 611 -11.73 -12.05 -18.81
CA ASN A 611 -12.02 -12.34 -20.22
C ASN A 611 -10.94 -13.21 -20.89
N ILE A 612 -9.67 -12.99 -20.53
CA ILE A 612 -8.54 -13.73 -21.10
C ILE A 612 -8.56 -15.22 -20.69
N HIS A 613 -8.98 -15.53 -19.47
CA HIS A 613 -8.91 -16.89 -18.92
C HIS A 613 -10.26 -17.65 -18.96
N GLN A 614 -11.39 -16.94 -18.97
CA GLN A 614 -12.74 -17.53 -18.80
C GLN A 614 -13.05 -18.64 -19.81
N ASN A 615 -12.79 -18.42 -21.10
CA ASN A 615 -13.06 -19.43 -22.14
C ASN A 615 -12.18 -20.67 -21.97
N ASN A 616 -10.89 -20.47 -21.63
CA ASN A 616 -9.93 -21.54 -21.43
C ASN A 616 -10.25 -22.39 -20.21
N LEU A 617 -10.70 -21.79 -19.10
CA LEU A 617 -11.04 -22.52 -17.87
C LEU A 617 -12.09 -23.61 -18.11
N SER A 618 -13.13 -23.28 -18.89
CA SER A 618 -14.21 -24.24 -19.22
C SER A 618 -13.71 -25.46 -19.99
N LEU A 619 -12.63 -25.30 -20.77
CA LEU A 619 -12.02 -26.36 -21.57
C LEU A 619 -10.93 -27.11 -20.81
N ILE A 620 -10.18 -26.43 -19.95
CA ILE A 620 -8.98 -26.96 -19.30
C ILE A 620 -9.32 -27.71 -18.01
N ILE A 621 -10.26 -27.22 -17.19
CA ILE A 621 -10.60 -27.85 -15.91
C ILE A 621 -10.96 -29.34 -16.09
N PRO A 622 -11.81 -29.74 -17.06
CA PRO A 622 -12.10 -31.15 -17.30
C PRO A 622 -10.89 -31.95 -17.81
N GLN A 623 -9.91 -31.32 -18.47
CA GLN A 623 -8.71 -31.98 -18.98
C GLN A 623 -7.68 -32.29 -17.89
N ILE A 624 -7.60 -31.46 -16.83
CA ILE A 624 -6.67 -31.67 -15.72
C ILE A 624 -7.05 -32.93 -14.94
N GLY A 625 -8.34 -33.11 -14.62
CA GLY A 625 -8.81 -34.23 -13.78
C GLY A 625 -8.50 -34.05 -12.29
N SER A 626 -9.17 -34.82 -11.42
CA SER A 626 -9.01 -34.72 -9.95
C SER A 626 -7.58 -34.98 -9.48
N ASP A 627 -6.94 -35.99 -10.07
CA ASP A 627 -5.69 -36.56 -9.57
C ASP A 627 -4.50 -35.64 -9.81
N ASN A 628 -4.62 -34.71 -10.76
CA ASN A 628 -3.57 -33.77 -11.14
C ASN A 628 -3.80 -32.38 -10.53
N LEU A 629 -4.88 -32.15 -9.77
CA LEU A 629 -5.12 -30.87 -9.08
C LEU A 629 -4.28 -30.76 -7.82
N LEU A 630 -3.80 -29.56 -7.53
CA LEU A 630 -3.15 -29.25 -6.26
C LEU A 630 -4.10 -29.53 -5.08
N PRO A 631 -3.60 -30.00 -3.92
CA PRO A 631 -4.42 -30.39 -2.78
C PRO A 631 -5.46 -29.34 -2.33
N ARG A 632 -5.12 -28.05 -2.40
CA ARG A 632 -6.03 -26.95 -2.05
C ARG A 632 -7.28 -26.85 -2.94
N TYR A 633 -7.21 -27.31 -4.18
CA TYR A 633 -8.32 -27.24 -5.15
C TYR A 633 -9.10 -28.55 -5.25
N GLN A 634 -8.55 -29.67 -4.77
CA GLN A 634 -9.18 -31.00 -4.86
C GLN A 634 -10.54 -31.04 -4.16
N SER A 635 -10.72 -30.30 -3.06
CA SER A 635 -12.00 -30.22 -2.32
C SER A 635 -13.16 -29.63 -3.14
N LEU A 636 -12.85 -28.85 -4.17
CA LEU A 636 -13.83 -28.20 -5.06
C LEU A 636 -14.24 -29.11 -6.24
N TRP A 637 -13.60 -30.27 -6.38
CA TRP A 637 -13.86 -31.20 -7.48
C TRP A 637 -15.04 -32.13 -7.19
N ASN A 638 -16.02 -32.14 -8.09
CA ASN A 638 -17.13 -33.09 -8.08
C ASN A 638 -17.40 -33.64 -9.49
N GLU A 639 -17.08 -34.91 -9.71
CA GLU A 639 -17.26 -35.60 -11.00
C GLU A 639 -18.74 -35.63 -11.45
N LYS A 640 -19.69 -35.72 -10.51
CA LYS A 640 -21.12 -35.83 -10.82
C LYS A 640 -21.74 -34.50 -11.26
N ALA A 641 -21.06 -33.37 -11.00
CA ALA A 641 -21.55 -32.03 -11.27
C ALA A 641 -20.46 -31.17 -11.93
N MET A 642 -19.97 -31.60 -13.09
CA MET A 642 -18.85 -30.95 -13.79
C MET A 642 -19.05 -29.45 -14.03
N SER A 643 -20.28 -29.01 -14.32
CA SER A 643 -20.58 -27.59 -14.48
C SER A 643 -20.33 -26.78 -13.19
N ASN A 644 -20.66 -27.35 -12.03
CA ASN A 644 -20.42 -26.70 -10.73
C ASN A 644 -18.93 -26.69 -10.41
N THR A 645 -18.24 -27.81 -10.68
CA THR A 645 -16.78 -27.92 -10.54
C THR A 645 -16.05 -26.85 -11.35
N VAL A 646 -16.45 -26.67 -12.62
CA VAL A 646 -15.89 -25.62 -13.49
C VAL A 646 -16.14 -24.23 -12.90
N HIS A 647 -17.35 -23.94 -12.43
CA HIS A 647 -17.67 -22.63 -11.83
C HIS A 647 -16.85 -22.36 -10.56
N SER A 648 -16.86 -23.28 -9.59
CA SER A 648 -16.17 -23.11 -8.31
C SER A 648 -14.66 -23.03 -8.45
N LEU A 649 -14.06 -23.83 -9.33
CA LEU A 649 -12.62 -23.75 -9.62
C LEU A 649 -12.26 -22.48 -10.40
N SER A 650 -13.11 -22.02 -11.32
CA SER A 650 -12.90 -20.75 -12.03
C SER A 650 -12.95 -19.56 -11.05
N GLU A 651 -13.92 -19.54 -10.13
CA GLU A 651 -14.01 -18.50 -9.10
C GLU A 651 -12.78 -18.51 -8.18
N ALA A 652 -12.36 -19.69 -7.71
CA ALA A 652 -11.15 -19.83 -6.91
C ALA A 652 -9.90 -19.37 -7.68
N PHE A 653 -9.78 -19.73 -8.96
CA PHE A 653 -8.69 -19.29 -9.83
C PHE A 653 -8.66 -17.76 -9.98
N PHE A 654 -9.80 -17.13 -10.29
CA PHE A 654 -9.87 -15.68 -10.45
C PHE A 654 -9.56 -14.94 -9.15
N ARG A 655 -10.11 -15.40 -8.02
CA ARG A 655 -9.82 -14.83 -6.71
C ARG A 655 -8.32 -14.89 -6.39
N ASP A 656 -7.70 -16.06 -6.58
CA ASP A 656 -6.28 -16.24 -6.32
C ASP A 656 -5.40 -15.44 -7.29
N LEU A 657 -5.85 -15.22 -8.53
CA LEU A 657 -5.13 -14.43 -9.52
C LEU A 657 -5.20 -12.94 -9.20
N ILE A 658 -6.40 -12.42 -8.90
CA ILE A 658 -6.64 -11.03 -8.53
C ILE A 658 -5.94 -10.68 -7.21
N ALA A 659 -5.94 -11.58 -6.22
CA ALA A 659 -5.21 -11.38 -4.97
C ALA A 659 -3.69 -11.23 -5.17
N THR A 660 -3.15 -11.79 -6.24
CA THR A 660 -1.72 -11.64 -6.61
C THR A 660 -1.43 -10.46 -7.54
N ALA A 661 -2.46 -9.72 -7.96
CA ALA A 661 -2.33 -8.55 -8.82
C ALA A 661 -1.72 -7.37 -8.05
N PHE A 662 -0.70 -6.74 -8.64
CA PHE A 662 0.02 -5.66 -7.98
C PHE A 662 -0.82 -4.38 -7.91
N GLY A 663 -1.11 -3.90 -6.70
CA GLY A 663 -1.85 -2.65 -6.44
C GLY A 663 -3.34 -2.62 -6.79
N LEU A 664 -3.87 -3.59 -7.56
CA LEU A 664 -5.25 -3.57 -8.05
C LEU A 664 -6.30 -3.67 -6.93
N GLN A 665 -6.12 -4.60 -6.00
CA GLN A 665 -7.08 -4.80 -4.90
C GLN A 665 -7.06 -3.63 -3.91
N HIS A 666 -5.87 -3.07 -3.64
CA HIS A 666 -5.74 -1.87 -2.80
C HIS A 666 -6.41 -0.65 -3.42
N LEU A 667 -6.28 -0.47 -4.74
CA LEU A 667 -6.98 0.59 -5.49
C LEU A 667 -8.51 0.43 -5.40
N ASP A 668 -9.02 -0.78 -5.65
CA ASP A 668 -10.46 -1.06 -5.59
C ASP A 668 -11.03 -0.76 -4.21
N ASN A 669 -10.38 -1.26 -3.16
CA ASN A 669 -10.77 -1.00 -1.76
C ASN A 669 -10.71 0.50 -1.42
N PHE A 670 -9.70 1.22 -1.90
CA PHE A 670 -9.57 2.66 -1.67
C PHE A 670 -10.70 3.45 -2.32
N ILE A 671 -11.01 3.18 -3.60
CA ILE A 671 -12.13 3.81 -4.32
C ILE A 671 -13.46 3.47 -3.64
N LEU A 672 -13.67 2.20 -3.28
CA LEU A 672 -14.91 1.77 -2.62
C LEU A 672 -15.12 2.47 -1.28
N ARG A 673 -14.06 2.58 -0.46
CA ARG A 673 -14.11 3.30 0.82
C ARG A 673 -14.46 4.77 0.63
N ILE A 674 -13.91 5.41 -0.42
CA ILE A 674 -14.26 6.80 -0.78
C ILE A 674 -15.74 6.92 -1.17
N ILE A 675 -16.23 6.05 -2.06
CA ILE A 675 -17.64 6.04 -2.48
C ILE A 675 -18.54 5.86 -1.25
N GLN A 676 -18.24 4.90 -0.38
CA GLN A 676 -19.03 4.65 0.83
C GLN A 676 -19.04 5.85 1.78
N THR A 677 -17.90 6.52 1.98
CA THR A 677 -17.86 7.75 2.77
C THR A 677 -18.68 8.86 2.11
N LEU A 678 -18.59 8.99 0.78
CA LEU A 678 -19.33 10.01 0.05
C LEU A 678 -20.86 9.77 0.09
N GLU A 679 -21.29 8.53 -0.09
CA GLU A 679 -22.70 8.14 -0.03
C GLU A 679 -23.26 8.34 1.38
N ASN A 680 -22.51 7.94 2.42
CA ASN A 680 -22.91 8.14 3.81
C ASN A 680 -23.11 9.64 4.14
N GLN A 681 -22.19 10.50 3.70
CA GLN A 681 -22.35 11.96 3.84
C GLN A 681 -23.59 12.49 3.11
N ASN A 682 -23.85 11.98 1.89
CA ASN A 682 -25.02 12.36 1.10
C ASN A 682 -26.35 11.93 1.73
N ASP A 683 -26.34 10.82 2.48
CA ASP A 683 -27.53 10.32 3.17
C ASP A 683 -27.85 11.09 4.46
N ILE A 684 -26.81 11.63 5.13
CA ILE A 684 -26.95 12.32 6.42
C ILE A 684 -27.20 13.83 6.25
N LEU A 685 -26.56 14.46 5.26
CA LEU A 685 -26.53 15.91 5.11
C LEU A 685 -27.41 16.37 3.94
N ASP A 686 -28.03 17.54 4.06
CA ASP A 686 -28.74 18.18 2.96
C ASP A 686 -27.77 18.84 1.97
N GLN A 687 -28.30 19.30 0.83
CA GLN A 687 -27.48 19.82 -0.26
C GLN A 687 -26.68 21.09 0.14
N GLU A 688 -27.30 22.00 0.91
CA GLU A 688 -26.63 23.23 1.35
C GLU A 688 -25.48 22.91 2.32
N THR A 689 -25.69 21.98 3.25
CA THR A 689 -24.65 21.56 4.20
C THR A 689 -23.52 20.79 3.51
N LEU A 690 -23.81 19.98 2.49
CA LEU A 690 -22.80 19.31 1.68
C LEU A 690 -21.94 20.32 0.91
N ASP A 691 -22.55 21.32 0.28
CA ASP A 691 -21.81 22.37 -0.42
C ASP A 691 -20.92 23.15 0.55
N LEU A 692 -21.41 23.45 1.76
CA LEU A 692 -20.61 24.07 2.81
C LEU A 692 -19.45 23.16 3.27
N LEU A 693 -19.68 21.86 3.46
CA LEU A 693 -18.65 20.88 3.80
C LEU A 693 -17.53 20.84 2.76
N MET A 694 -17.89 20.98 1.48
CA MET A 694 -16.91 21.03 0.39
C MET A 694 -16.03 22.29 0.41
N THR A 695 -16.47 23.37 1.07
CA THR A 695 -15.62 24.55 1.27
C THR A 695 -14.69 24.42 2.47
N TYR A 696 -15.06 23.60 3.47
CA TYR A 696 -14.30 23.44 4.69
C TYR A 696 -12.94 22.77 4.44
N ASN A 697 -11.87 23.47 4.84
CA ASN A 697 -10.53 22.90 4.90
C ASN A 697 -10.08 22.68 6.36
N PRO A 698 -10.04 21.41 6.84
CA PRO A 698 -9.56 21.08 8.18
C PRO A 698 -8.15 21.60 8.48
N ASP A 699 -7.27 21.63 7.49
CA ASP A 699 -5.89 22.11 7.64
C ASP A 699 -5.80 23.63 7.85
N LYS A 700 -6.90 24.36 7.62
CA LYS A 700 -7.00 25.80 7.93
C LYS A 700 -7.70 26.07 9.25
N ALA A 701 -8.18 25.06 9.97
CA ALA A 701 -9.02 25.26 11.14
C ALA A 701 -8.27 25.88 12.34
N VAL A 702 -7.02 25.49 12.55
CA VAL A 702 -6.19 25.93 13.69
C VAL A 702 -4.79 26.32 13.21
N SER A 703 -4.27 27.43 13.73
CA SER A 703 -2.93 27.93 13.45
C SER A 703 -2.17 28.15 14.76
N LEU A 704 -0.93 27.64 14.84
CA LEU A 704 -0.08 27.74 16.04
C LEU A 704 0.84 28.95 15.90
N LEU A 705 1.17 29.61 17.02
CA LEU A 705 2.09 30.75 16.99
C LEU A 705 3.53 30.37 16.61
N ASN A 706 3.99 29.18 17.03
CA ASN A 706 5.36 28.71 16.80
C ASN A 706 5.52 27.83 15.55
N ASP A 707 4.42 27.47 14.89
CA ASP A 707 4.39 26.56 13.74
C ASP A 707 3.43 27.14 12.70
N ILE A 708 3.99 28.00 11.84
CA ILE A 708 3.21 28.87 10.97
C ILE A 708 2.66 28.08 9.79
N ASN A 709 1.35 28.07 9.70
CA ASN A 709 0.66 27.53 8.56
C ASN A 709 0.53 28.60 7.46
N SER A 710 1.28 28.41 6.37
CA SER A 710 1.32 29.31 5.21
C SER A 710 -0.05 29.57 4.56
N TYR A 711 -1.00 28.65 4.71
CA TYR A 711 -2.36 28.81 4.17
C TYR A 711 -3.28 29.68 5.03
N THR A 712 -2.86 30.01 6.25
CA THR A 712 -3.65 30.78 7.23
C THR A 712 -2.93 32.04 7.72
N HIS A 713 -1.68 32.28 7.31
CA HIS A 713 -0.87 33.40 7.77
C HIS A 713 -1.29 34.72 7.11
N ASP A 714 -2.52 35.14 7.38
CA ASP A 714 -3.12 36.37 6.91
C ASP A 714 -4.15 36.92 7.91
N LEU A 715 -4.49 38.19 7.76
CA LEU A 715 -5.44 38.90 8.62
C LEU A 715 -6.87 38.33 8.56
N ILE A 716 -7.25 37.67 7.46
CA ILE A 716 -8.60 37.14 7.26
C ILE A 716 -8.81 35.92 8.17
N HIS A 717 -7.86 35.00 8.18
CA HIS A 717 -7.96 33.76 8.96
C HIS A 717 -7.68 34.00 10.45
N LEU A 718 -6.67 34.81 10.77
CA LEU A 718 -6.17 34.96 12.15
C LEU A 718 -6.84 36.10 12.92
N GLY A 719 -7.49 37.02 12.21
CA GLY A 719 -7.89 38.31 12.76
C GLY A 719 -6.68 39.19 13.12
N ASN A 720 -6.94 40.46 13.42
CA ASN A 720 -5.88 41.45 13.70
C ASN A 720 -5.04 41.06 14.93
N LYS A 721 -5.69 40.63 16.02
CA LYS A 721 -5.01 40.23 17.25
C LYS A 721 -4.13 38.98 17.05
N GLY A 722 -4.67 37.94 16.42
CA GLY A 722 -3.95 36.70 16.18
C GLY A 722 -2.77 36.89 15.24
N PHE A 723 -2.97 37.67 14.17
CA PHE A 723 -1.92 38.04 13.22
C PHE A 723 -0.75 38.75 13.93
N ASN A 724 -1.03 39.81 14.71
CA ASN A 724 0.03 40.55 15.40
C ASN A 724 0.77 39.71 16.45
N LEU A 725 0.09 38.79 17.15
CA LEU A 725 0.74 37.86 18.08
C LEU A 725 1.70 36.91 17.35
N ILE A 726 1.31 36.39 16.19
CA ILE A 726 2.18 35.54 15.37
C ILE A 726 3.37 36.36 14.86
N THR A 727 3.17 37.59 14.39
CA THR A 727 4.28 38.46 13.95
C THR A 727 5.26 38.77 15.07
N LEU A 728 4.77 39.06 16.28
CA LEU A 728 5.62 39.24 17.46
C LEU A 728 6.40 37.96 17.80
N THR A 729 5.76 36.80 17.68
CA THR A 729 6.40 35.51 17.96
C THR A 729 7.51 35.18 16.93
N GLN A 730 7.27 35.46 15.64
CA GLN A 730 8.27 35.36 14.57
C GLN A 730 9.50 36.21 14.84
N ASP A 731 9.30 37.39 15.45
CA ASP A 731 10.36 38.32 15.84
C ASP A 731 10.98 38.01 17.22
N PHE A 732 10.75 36.79 17.74
CA PHE A 732 11.28 36.31 19.03
C PHE A 732 10.94 37.24 20.20
N LYS A 733 9.78 37.91 20.15
CA LYS A 733 9.25 38.70 21.25
C LYS A 733 8.56 37.80 22.26
N PRO A 734 8.55 38.17 23.55
CA PRO A 734 8.06 37.26 24.58
C PRO A 734 6.53 37.24 24.58
N VAL A 735 5.93 36.40 23.73
CA VAL A 735 4.49 36.19 23.64
C VAL A 735 4.14 34.87 24.33
N PRO A 736 3.12 34.83 25.21
CA PRO A 736 2.69 33.57 25.81
C PRO A 736 2.22 32.57 24.74
N PRO A 737 2.55 31.27 24.86
CA PRO A 737 2.10 30.25 23.93
C PRO A 737 0.60 30.30 23.66
N ALA A 738 0.22 30.26 22.38
CA ALA A 738 -1.17 30.29 21.96
C ALA A 738 -1.38 29.51 20.65
N PHE A 739 -2.64 29.19 20.38
CA PHE A 739 -3.12 28.83 19.05
C PHE A 739 -4.37 29.66 18.70
N VAL A 740 -4.58 29.84 17.41
CA VAL A 740 -5.72 30.57 16.85
C VAL A 740 -6.62 29.58 16.12
N ILE A 741 -7.86 29.47 16.58
CA ILE A 741 -8.95 28.86 15.82
C ILE A 741 -9.39 29.90 14.80
N THR A 742 -9.21 29.60 13.52
CA THR A 742 -9.32 30.62 12.47
C THR A 742 -10.77 30.95 12.11
N THR A 743 -10.97 32.02 11.35
CA THR A 743 -12.29 32.36 10.76
C THR A 743 -12.80 31.31 9.77
N GLU A 744 -11.98 30.34 9.33
CA GLU A 744 -12.46 29.17 8.56
C GLU A 744 -13.49 28.38 9.36
N VAL A 745 -13.22 28.16 10.64
CA VAL A 745 -14.13 27.42 11.52
C VAL A 745 -15.42 28.20 11.73
N PHE A 746 -15.35 29.52 11.85
CA PHE A 746 -16.53 30.36 11.94
C PHE A 746 -17.39 30.27 10.67
N ARG A 747 -16.77 30.36 9.49
CA ARG A 747 -17.47 30.29 8.19
C ARG A 747 -18.11 28.93 7.93
N CYS A 748 -17.53 27.84 8.45
CA CYS A 748 -18.05 26.48 8.31
C CYS A 748 -18.68 25.96 9.61
N ARG A 749 -19.05 26.85 10.55
CA ARG A 749 -19.50 26.48 11.90
C ARG A 749 -20.70 25.52 11.86
N GLU A 750 -21.70 25.81 11.04
CA GLU A 750 -22.92 25.01 10.96
C GLU A 750 -22.61 23.55 10.62
N VAL A 751 -21.76 23.30 9.62
CA VAL A 751 -21.39 21.93 9.24
C VAL A 751 -20.42 21.29 10.23
N ILE A 752 -19.45 22.03 10.78
CA ILE A 752 -18.48 21.48 11.73
C ILE A 752 -19.18 21.00 13.00
N PHE A 753 -20.13 21.77 13.54
CA PHE A 753 -20.82 21.41 14.77
C PHE A 753 -22.07 20.55 14.53
N GLY A 754 -22.70 20.64 13.35
CA GLY A 754 -23.85 19.84 12.95
C GLY A 754 -23.50 18.42 12.49
N PHE A 755 -22.32 18.21 11.87
CA PHE A 755 -21.87 16.90 11.43
C PHE A 755 -20.87 16.27 12.41
N SER A 756 -21.26 15.17 13.05
CA SER A 756 -20.52 14.56 14.16
C SER A 756 -19.06 14.23 13.82
N ARG A 757 -18.77 13.76 12.59
CA ARG A 757 -17.40 13.43 12.16
C ARG A 757 -16.52 14.67 12.01
N ALA A 758 -17.06 15.74 11.41
CA ALA A 758 -16.35 17.02 11.31
C ALA A 758 -16.09 17.62 12.71
N ARG A 759 -17.08 17.52 13.61
CA ARG A 759 -16.93 17.96 15.02
C ARG A 759 -15.81 17.21 15.73
N GLN A 760 -15.78 15.88 15.60
CA GLN A 760 -14.76 15.04 16.25
C GLN A 760 -13.35 15.39 15.78
N GLU A 761 -13.16 15.57 14.47
CA GLU A 761 -11.86 15.95 13.91
C GLU A 761 -11.42 17.34 14.38
N PHE A 762 -12.33 18.32 14.35
CA PHE A 762 -12.07 19.65 14.86
C PHE A 762 -11.67 19.64 16.35
N MET A 763 -12.40 18.89 17.17
CA MET A 763 -12.09 18.74 18.60
C MET A 763 -10.73 18.07 18.82
N GLN A 764 -10.37 17.08 18.00
CA GLN A 764 -9.05 16.45 18.04
C GLN A 764 -7.93 17.45 17.70
N ARG A 765 -8.15 18.36 16.75
CA ARG A 765 -7.19 19.45 16.44
C ARG A 765 -7.00 20.43 17.59
N ILE A 766 -8.08 20.78 18.31
CA ILE A 766 -7.98 21.58 19.54
C ILE A 766 -7.15 20.83 20.60
N ARG A 767 -7.45 19.55 20.86
CA ARG A 767 -6.68 18.73 21.83
C ARG A 767 -5.19 18.65 21.48
N SER A 768 -4.88 18.41 20.22
CA SER A 768 -3.49 18.34 19.73
C SER A 768 -2.77 19.68 19.91
N SER A 769 -3.43 20.79 19.59
CA SER A 769 -2.88 22.14 19.78
C SER A 769 -2.68 22.47 21.26
N LEU A 770 -3.61 22.07 22.12
CA LEU A 770 -3.48 22.21 23.57
C LEU A 770 -2.29 21.40 24.11
N THR A 771 -2.13 20.15 23.66
CA THR A 771 -0.98 19.31 24.03
C THR A 771 0.35 19.96 23.65
N LYS A 772 0.41 20.68 22.52
CA LYS A 772 1.59 21.46 22.13
C LYS A 772 1.85 22.63 23.08
N ILE A 773 0.81 23.35 23.54
CA ILE A 773 0.94 24.41 24.56
C ILE A 773 1.42 23.83 25.89
N GLU A 774 0.87 22.69 26.33
CA GLU A 774 1.28 22.01 27.57
C GLU A 774 2.78 21.67 27.55
N LYS A 775 3.26 21.10 26.43
CA LYS A 775 4.68 20.80 26.22
C LYS A 775 5.57 22.05 26.26
N GLN A 776 5.10 23.16 25.68
CA GLN A 776 5.87 24.42 25.66
C GLN A 776 5.92 25.12 27.02
N THR A 777 4.84 25.03 27.79
CA THR A 777 4.72 25.71 29.09
C THR A 777 5.21 24.86 30.26
N GLY A 778 5.29 23.52 30.09
CA GLY A 778 5.54 22.57 31.17
C GLY A 778 4.38 22.44 32.17
N LYS A 779 3.21 23.01 31.84
CA LYS A 779 1.96 22.99 32.61
C LYS A 779 0.94 22.07 31.93
N VAL A 780 -0.06 21.59 32.66
CA VAL A 780 -1.09 20.66 32.19
C VAL A 780 -2.48 21.26 32.42
N PHE A 781 -3.32 21.24 31.39
CA PHE A 781 -4.67 21.80 31.45
C PHE A 781 -5.58 20.89 32.30
N GLY A 782 -6.23 21.48 33.32
CA GLY A 782 -7.04 20.72 34.27
C GLY A 782 -6.26 19.92 35.31
N SER A 783 -4.97 20.23 35.53
CA SER A 783 -4.15 19.64 36.60
C SER A 783 -4.08 20.56 37.82
N SER A 784 -4.13 19.99 39.02
CA SER A 784 -3.90 20.70 40.29
C SER A 784 -2.42 20.88 40.65
N ASP A 785 -1.54 19.98 40.20
CA ASP A 785 -0.09 20.07 40.44
C ASP A 785 0.55 21.20 39.61
N ARG A 786 0.38 21.16 38.28
CA ARG A 786 0.94 22.17 37.36
C ARG A 786 -0.14 22.80 36.48
N PRO A 787 -1.02 23.65 37.03
CA PRO A 787 -2.19 24.15 36.31
C PRO A 787 -1.81 25.03 35.11
N LEU A 788 -2.25 24.63 33.92
CA LEU A 788 -2.34 25.50 32.75
C LEU A 788 -3.73 26.14 32.72
N LEU A 789 -3.80 27.47 32.86
CA LEU A 789 -5.04 28.22 32.62
C LEU A 789 -4.95 28.92 31.27
N LEU A 790 -6.11 29.09 30.63
CA LEU A 790 -6.20 29.68 29.29
C LEU A 790 -7.03 30.96 29.31
N SER A 791 -6.66 31.89 28.44
CA SER A 791 -7.53 32.98 28.00
C SER A 791 -8.08 32.63 26.62
N VAL A 792 -9.37 32.86 26.44
CA VAL A 792 -10.09 32.64 25.18
C VAL A 792 -10.61 33.99 24.71
N ARG A 793 -10.00 34.52 23.64
CA ARG A 793 -10.19 35.90 23.18
C ARG A 793 -10.66 35.90 21.72
N SER A 794 -11.62 36.75 21.38
CA SER A 794 -11.98 37.00 19.98
C SER A 794 -10.87 37.71 19.20
N GLY A 795 -10.76 37.45 17.90
CA GLY A 795 -9.93 38.20 16.96
C GLY A 795 -10.63 38.38 15.62
N SER A 796 -11.17 39.56 15.34
CA SER A 796 -11.72 39.90 14.02
C SER A 796 -10.65 40.54 13.13
N ALA A 797 -10.79 40.41 11.80
CA ALA A 797 -9.91 41.08 10.83
C ALA A 797 -9.94 42.60 10.98
N ILE A 798 -11.13 43.15 11.23
CA ILE A 798 -11.35 44.58 11.51
C ILE A 798 -11.50 44.75 13.02
N SER A 799 -10.72 45.66 13.62
CA SER A 799 -10.72 45.88 15.06
C SER A 799 -12.10 46.37 15.57
N MET A 800 -12.65 45.69 16.58
CA MET A 800 -13.90 46.07 17.26
C MET A 800 -13.63 46.23 18.77
N PRO A 801 -13.04 47.35 19.23
CA PRO A 801 -12.65 47.53 20.62
C PRO A 801 -13.84 47.45 21.58
N GLY A 802 -13.75 46.60 22.61
CA GLY A 802 -14.77 46.48 23.67
C GLY A 802 -16.07 45.76 23.26
N MET A 803 -16.20 45.31 22.00
CA MET A 803 -17.46 44.72 21.50
C MET A 803 -17.52 43.19 21.61
N MET A 804 -16.38 42.53 21.69
CA MET A 804 -16.27 41.08 21.56
C MET A 804 -15.88 40.41 22.88
N ALA A 805 -16.30 39.16 23.07
CA ALA A 805 -16.08 38.43 24.31
C ALA A 805 -14.61 38.10 24.58
N THR A 806 -14.26 38.06 25.87
CA THR A 806 -12.99 37.53 26.36
C THR A 806 -13.26 36.81 27.67
N ILE A 807 -12.80 35.57 27.77
CA ILE A 807 -12.94 34.74 28.97
C ILE A 807 -11.54 34.43 29.48
N HIS A 808 -11.28 34.75 30.75
CA HIS A 808 -9.98 34.57 31.38
C HIS A 808 -10.01 33.41 32.35
N ASN A 809 -8.84 32.84 32.65
CA ASN A 809 -8.66 31.79 33.67
C ASN A 809 -9.50 30.51 33.41
N VAL A 810 -9.73 30.16 32.14
CA VAL A 810 -10.42 28.93 31.75
C VAL A 810 -9.57 27.72 32.17
N GLY A 811 -10.21 26.70 32.73
CA GLY A 811 -9.56 25.46 33.20
C GLY A 811 -9.53 25.28 34.71
N GLN A 812 -10.30 26.07 35.47
CA GLN A 812 -10.40 25.97 36.93
C GLN A 812 -11.79 25.50 37.37
N ASN A 813 -11.84 24.73 38.44
CA ASN A 813 -13.06 24.43 39.19
C ASN A 813 -12.74 24.46 40.69
N THR A 814 -13.76 24.31 41.53
CA THR A 814 -13.60 24.42 42.99
C THR A 814 -12.65 23.35 43.55
N GLU A 815 -12.70 22.12 43.02
CA GLU A 815 -11.87 20.99 43.46
C GLU A 815 -10.39 21.22 43.12
N LEU A 816 -10.09 21.58 41.87
CA LEU A 816 -8.74 21.89 41.40
C LEU A 816 -8.11 23.05 42.16
N VAL A 817 -8.90 24.07 42.50
CA VAL A 817 -8.43 25.22 43.30
C VAL A 817 -8.08 24.77 44.72
N GLU A 818 -8.93 23.95 45.36
CA GLU A 818 -8.66 23.45 46.70
C GLU A 818 -7.43 22.52 46.75
N GLU A 819 -7.24 21.68 45.75
CA GLU A 819 -6.05 20.83 45.61
C GLU A 819 -4.78 21.65 45.39
N TYR A 820 -4.81 22.62 44.45
CA TYR A 820 -3.69 23.51 44.20
C TYR A 820 -3.25 24.24 45.47
N VAL A 821 -4.20 24.76 46.25
CA VAL A 821 -3.91 25.46 47.51
C VAL A 821 -3.27 24.55 48.54
N LYS A 822 -3.69 23.28 48.64
CA LYS A 822 -3.11 22.30 49.57
C LYS A 822 -1.65 21.98 49.23
N GLU A 823 -1.31 21.91 47.95
CA GLU A 823 0.02 21.49 47.48
C GLU A 823 1.01 22.66 47.36
N HIS A 824 0.55 23.82 46.86
CA HIS A 824 1.41 24.93 46.44
C HIS A 824 1.27 26.19 47.30
N GLY A 825 0.23 26.26 48.13
CA GLY A 825 -0.11 27.47 48.89
C GLY A 825 -0.66 28.60 48.01
N ASN A 826 -0.42 29.85 48.42
CA ASN A 826 -0.93 31.08 47.79
C ASN A 826 -2.46 31.08 47.58
N GLU A 827 -3.19 30.78 48.65
CA GLU A 827 -4.65 30.61 48.65
C GLU A 827 -5.40 31.83 48.09
N TYR A 828 -4.96 33.04 48.40
CA TYR A 828 -5.58 34.26 47.90
C TYR A 828 -5.55 34.33 46.36
N PHE A 829 -4.40 34.03 45.74
CA PHE A 829 -4.22 34.04 44.29
C PHE A 829 -5.15 33.04 43.60
N ALA A 830 -5.22 31.82 44.12
CA ALA A 830 -6.03 30.75 43.53
C ALA A 830 -7.52 31.09 43.54
N TRP A 831 -8.05 31.56 44.68
CA TRP A 831 -9.46 31.96 44.79
C TRP A 831 -9.79 33.26 44.05
N ASP A 832 -8.86 34.21 43.95
CA ASP A 832 -9.08 35.42 43.15
C ASP A 832 -9.20 35.09 41.66
N ASN A 833 -8.34 34.21 41.13
CA ASN A 833 -8.45 33.77 39.74
C ASN A 833 -9.75 33.01 39.48
N PHE A 834 -10.17 32.15 40.41
CA PHE A 834 -11.44 31.43 40.29
C PHE A 834 -12.66 32.36 40.29
N ARG A 835 -12.68 33.37 41.19
CA ARG A 835 -13.72 34.40 41.19
C ARG A 835 -13.76 35.17 39.87
N ARG A 836 -12.59 35.52 39.32
CA ARG A 836 -12.47 36.21 38.02
C ARG A 836 -12.94 35.34 36.86
N PHE A 837 -12.61 34.04 36.87
CA PHE A 837 -13.12 33.09 35.90
C PHE A 837 -14.65 33.10 35.88
N ILE A 838 -15.29 32.93 37.05
CA ILE A 838 -16.75 32.95 37.21
C ILE A 838 -17.34 34.26 36.68
N GLN A 839 -16.75 35.39 37.07
CA GLN A 839 -17.19 36.71 36.62
C GLN A 839 -17.11 36.84 35.09
N SER A 840 -15.97 36.48 34.49
CA SER A 840 -15.76 36.59 33.04
C SER A 840 -16.72 35.69 32.24
N TRP A 841 -16.94 34.46 32.69
CA TRP A 841 -17.89 33.53 32.08
C TRP A 841 -19.32 34.07 32.11
N ALA A 842 -19.74 34.55 33.29
CA ALA A 842 -21.09 35.04 33.51
C ALA A 842 -21.37 36.34 32.74
N MET A 843 -20.39 37.24 32.63
CA MET A 843 -20.53 38.48 31.87
C MET A 843 -20.72 38.22 30.37
N VAL A 844 -19.98 37.25 29.81
CA VAL A 844 -20.19 36.84 28.41
C VAL A 844 -21.55 36.18 28.22
N SER A 845 -22.06 35.50 29.24
CA SER A 845 -23.40 34.89 29.26
C SER A 845 -24.54 35.88 29.55
N GLY A 846 -24.26 37.19 29.62
CA GLY A 846 -25.26 38.25 29.72
C GLY A 846 -25.49 38.85 31.11
N MET A 847 -24.71 38.47 32.14
CA MET A 847 -24.73 39.20 33.42
C MET A 847 -23.96 40.52 33.35
N GLU A 848 -24.37 41.51 34.13
CA GLU A 848 -23.70 42.81 34.14
C GLU A 848 -22.62 42.87 35.23
N ARG A 849 -21.62 43.73 35.03
CA ARG A 849 -20.53 43.89 36.01
C ARG A 849 -21.03 44.34 37.38
N ASP A 850 -22.10 45.13 37.40
CA ASP A 850 -22.70 45.69 38.60
C ASP A 850 -23.19 44.60 39.57
N ASP A 851 -23.69 43.47 39.04
CA ASP A 851 -24.15 42.33 39.86
C ASP A 851 -23.01 41.81 40.77
N PHE A 852 -21.79 41.76 40.23
CA PHE A 852 -20.60 41.35 40.96
C PHE A 852 -20.03 42.46 41.84
N GLN A 853 -20.15 43.72 41.42
CA GLN A 853 -19.68 44.87 42.19
C GLN A 853 -20.45 45.02 43.51
N VAL A 854 -21.76 44.71 43.51
CA VAL A 854 -22.59 44.66 44.73
C VAL A 854 -22.01 43.64 45.72
N LEU A 855 -21.76 42.41 45.29
CA LEU A 855 -21.16 41.37 46.16
C LEU A 855 -19.78 41.76 46.70
N MET A 856 -18.95 42.38 45.86
CA MET A 856 -17.63 42.88 46.27
C MET A 856 -17.77 43.96 47.36
N ASN A 857 -18.69 44.90 47.19
CA ASN A 857 -18.93 45.99 48.14
C ASN A 857 -19.51 45.46 49.47
N GLU A 858 -20.45 44.52 49.41
CA GLU A 858 -21.00 43.84 50.58
C GLU A 858 -19.91 43.09 51.37
N ALA A 859 -19.03 42.37 50.68
CA ALA A 859 -17.90 41.68 51.31
C ALA A 859 -16.92 42.67 51.95
N LYS A 860 -16.58 43.78 51.26
CA LYS A 860 -15.74 44.84 51.82
C LYS A 860 -16.33 45.44 53.09
N ALA A 861 -17.63 45.73 53.08
CA ALA A 861 -18.35 46.25 54.25
C ALA A 861 -18.40 45.23 55.40
N LYS A 862 -18.72 43.96 55.09
CA LYS A 862 -18.78 42.86 56.07
C LYS A 862 -17.45 42.65 56.79
N HIS A 863 -16.33 42.69 56.06
CA HIS A 863 -15.00 42.45 56.60
C HIS A 863 -14.24 43.73 56.98
N LYS A 864 -14.86 44.91 56.84
CA LYS A 864 -14.28 46.23 57.14
C LYS A 864 -12.95 46.50 56.42
N VAL A 865 -12.84 46.07 55.17
CA VAL A 865 -11.67 46.31 54.31
C VAL A 865 -11.98 47.36 53.25
N SER A 866 -11.04 48.27 52.99
CA SER A 866 -11.19 49.34 51.99
C SER A 866 -10.81 48.89 50.57
N LEU A 867 -9.74 48.12 50.44
CA LEU A 867 -9.20 47.63 49.17
C LEU A 867 -9.31 46.11 49.11
N LYS A 868 -9.49 45.59 47.90
CA LYS A 868 -9.55 44.15 47.62
C LYS A 868 -8.31 43.41 48.14
N ARG A 869 -7.12 43.99 47.94
CA ARG A 869 -5.84 43.43 48.39
C ARG A 869 -5.73 43.21 49.91
N HIS A 870 -6.66 43.77 50.70
CA HIS A 870 -6.69 43.60 52.16
C HIS A 870 -7.58 42.43 52.62
N PHE A 871 -8.27 41.72 51.72
CA PHE A 871 -8.98 40.49 52.10
C PHE A 871 -7.99 39.39 52.52
N THR A 872 -8.34 38.62 53.55
CA THR A 872 -7.62 37.37 53.85
C THR A 872 -7.93 36.29 52.81
N PRO A 873 -7.11 35.23 52.68
CA PRO A 873 -7.38 34.15 51.73
C PRO A 873 -8.77 33.50 51.93
N GLU A 874 -9.20 33.28 53.17
CA GLU A 874 -10.50 32.70 53.50
C GLU A 874 -11.66 33.61 53.10
N GLN A 875 -11.48 34.93 53.24
CA GLN A 875 -12.47 35.93 52.81
C GLN A 875 -12.58 35.96 51.28
N MET A 876 -11.46 35.82 50.56
CA MET A 876 -11.48 35.70 49.10
C MET A 876 -12.17 34.41 48.63
N LYS A 877 -11.92 33.29 49.32
CA LYS A 877 -12.64 32.03 49.09
C LYS A 877 -14.15 32.20 49.27
N GLU A 878 -14.58 32.82 50.37
CA GLU A 878 -16.01 33.08 50.63
C GLU A 878 -16.63 33.90 49.47
N LEU A 879 -15.95 34.96 49.03
CA LEU A 879 -16.41 35.80 47.93
C LEU A 879 -16.52 35.03 46.61
N ALA A 880 -15.52 34.22 46.27
CA ALA A 880 -15.53 33.39 45.05
C ALA A 880 -16.72 32.41 45.02
N LEU A 881 -17.01 31.76 46.16
CA LEU A 881 -18.17 30.87 46.29
C LEU A 881 -19.50 31.63 46.22
N ASN A 882 -19.56 32.87 46.72
CA ASN A 882 -20.74 33.72 46.58
C ASN A 882 -20.99 34.14 45.14
N TYR A 883 -19.93 34.43 44.36
CA TYR A 883 -20.02 34.65 42.91
C TYR A 883 -20.60 33.42 42.22
N GLN A 884 -20.07 32.23 42.52
CA GLN A 884 -20.58 30.98 41.94
C GLN A 884 -22.06 30.75 42.26
N LYS A 885 -22.49 31.02 43.50
CA LYS A 885 -23.90 30.92 43.92
C LYS A 885 -24.79 31.91 43.18
N LEU A 886 -24.33 33.15 42.97
CA LEU A 886 -25.07 34.15 42.21
C LEU A 886 -25.28 33.69 40.77
N VAL A 887 -24.22 33.25 40.09
CA VAL A 887 -24.27 32.77 38.70
C VAL A 887 -25.22 31.58 38.56
N ARG A 888 -25.14 30.60 39.48
CA ARG A 888 -26.07 29.45 39.51
C ARG A 888 -27.53 29.88 39.75
N ARG A 889 -27.78 30.90 40.57
CA ARG A 889 -29.14 31.44 40.81
C ARG A 889 -29.72 32.10 39.57
N HIS A 890 -28.89 32.69 38.72
CA HIS A 890 -29.28 33.21 37.41
C HIS A 890 -29.51 32.12 36.35
N GLY A 891 -29.39 30.84 36.71
CA GLY A 891 -29.59 29.72 35.79
C GLY A 891 -28.42 29.46 34.85
N LEU A 892 -27.26 30.10 35.09
CA LEU A 892 -26.06 29.92 34.28
C LEU A 892 -25.23 28.76 34.84
N GLY A 893 -24.99 27.75 33.99
CA GLY A 893 -24.12 26.61 34.31
C GLY A 893 -22.70 26.86 33.81
N ILE A 894 -21.71 26.70 34.71
CA ILE A 894 -20.30 26.60 34.34
C ILE A 894 -19.92 25.11 34.45
N PRO A 895 -19.45 24.45 33.37
CA PRO A 895 -19.02 23.06 33.44
C PRO A 895 -17.88 22.88 34.44
N ASP A 896 -17.91 21.82 35.25
CA ASP A 896 -16.80 21.51 36.15
C ASP A 896 -15.61 20.88 35.41
N ASP A 897 -15.85 20.18 34.29
CA ASP A 897 -14.81 19.62 33.41
C ASP A 897 -14.09 20.75 32.63
N PRO A 898 -12.78 20.97 32.85
CA PRO A 898 -11.97 21.95 32.11
C PRO A 898 -12.09 21.84 30.59
N TRP A 899 -12.20 20.63 30.05
CA TRP A 899 -12.33 20.44 28.60
C TRP A 899 -13.65 21.02 28.08
N LEU A 900 -14.76 20.77 28.77
CA LEU A 900 -16.06 21.34 28.44
C LEU A 900 -16.07 22.86 28.65
N GLN A 901 -15.33 23.39 29.63
CA GLN A 901 -15.14 24.83 29.79
C GLN A 901 -14.48 25.45 28.56
N LEU A 902 -13.39 24.85 28.05
CA LEU A 902 -12.71 25.36 26.86
C LEU A 902 -13.62 25.32 25.62
N VAL A 903 -14.32 24.21 25.39
CA VAL A 903 -15.25 24.09 24.26
C VAL A 903 -16.37 25.13 24.36
N GLY A 904 -16.99 25.27 25.53
CA GLY A 904 -18.02 26.29 25.77
C GLY A 904 -17.49 27.71 25.64
N ALA A 905 -16.26 27.98 26.08
CA ALA A 905 -15.61 29.29 25.91
C ALA A 905 -15.39 29.64 24.43
N VAL A 906 -14.97 28.67 23.60
CA VAL A 906 -14.82 28.86 22.15
C VAL A 906 -16.18 29.15 21.51
N GLU A 907 -17.23 28.38 21.85
CA GLU A 907 -18.58 28.58 21.33
C GLU A 907 -19.13 29.97 21.72
N MET A 908 -18.99 30.37 22.99
CA MET A 908 -19.40 31.71 23.46
C MET A 908 -18.64 32.84 22.76
N VAL A 909 -17.36 32.68 22.46
CA VAL A 909 -16.62 33.69 21.69
C VAL A 909 -17.12 33.78 20.26
N PHE A 910 -17.45 32.66 19.61
CA PHE A 910 -18.10 32.70 18.30
C PHE A 910 -19.47 33.37 18.37
N ASP A 911 -20.30 33.03 19.36
CA ASP A 911 -21.63 33.63 19.57
C ASP A 911 -21.55 35.13 19.87
N SER A 912 -20.45 35.60 20.48
CA SER A 912 -20.25 37.02 20.75
C SER A 912 -20.25 37.89 19.48
N TRP A 913 -19.94 37.30 18.32
CA TRP A 913 -20.04 37.98 17.03
C TRP A 913 -21.48 38.42 16.75
N ASP A 914 -22.50 37.68 17.18
CA ASP A 914 -23.90 37.96 16.86
C ASP A 914 -24.71 38.61 17.99
N THR A 915 -24.01 39.03 19.05
CA THR A 915 -24.60 39.89 20.07
C THR A 915 -25.15 41.19 19.47
N GLU A 916 -26.20 41.74 20.08
CA GLU A 916 -26.83 42.99 19.63
C GLU A 916 -25.82 44.14 19.52
N LYS A 917 -25.01 44.33 20.57
CA LYS A 917 -23.92 45.32 20.61
C LYS A 917 -22.96 45.16 19.43
N ALA A 918 -22.52 43.94 19.10
CA ALA A 918 -21.59 43.68 18.01
C ALA A 918 -22.24 43.89 16.61
N ARG A 919 -23.50 43.44 16.44
CA ARG A 919 -24.26 43.65 15.19
C ARG A 919 -24.48 45.13 14.91
N ASP A 920 -24.84 45.91 15.92
CA ASP A 920 -25.07 47.34 15.74
C ASP A 920 -23.78 48.11 15.49
N TYR A 921 -22.67 47.76 16.16
CA TYR A 921 -21.35 48.31 15.81
C TYR A 921 -21.00 48.06 14.35
N ARG A 922 -21.21 46.82 13.84
CA ARG A 922 -20.94 46.50 12.44
C ARG A 922 -21.82 47.27 11.48
N LYS A 923 -23.10 47.48 11.80
CA LYS A 923 -23.99 48.33 10.98
C LYS A 923 -23.53 49.79 10.97
N ILE A 924 -23.13 50.33 12.13
CA ILE A 924 -22.66 51.72 12.25
C ILE A 924 -21.35 51.93 11.48
N MET A 925 -20.45 50.95 11.55
CA MET A 925 -19.12 51.02 10.93
C MET A 925 -19.07 50.44 9.51
N ASP A 926 -20.21 50.05 8.94
CA ASP A 926 -20.36 49.44 7.61
C ASP A 926 -19.45 48.19 7.39
N VAL A 927 -19.43 47.32 8.39
CA VAL A 927 -18.63 46.08 8.40
C VAL A 927 -19.50 44.87 8.05
N SER A 928 -19.09 44.10 7.04
CA SER A 928 -19.79 42.87 6.62
C SER A 928 -19.88 41.82 7.74
N HIS A 929 -21.05 41.19 7.87
CA HIS A 929 -21.28 40.09 8.82
C HIS A 929 -20.44 38.85 8.50
N PHE A 930 -20.13 38.61 7.21
CA PHE A 930 -19.41 37.41 6.75
C PHE A 930 -17.91 37.38 7.07
N TRP A 931 -17.34 38.47 7.63
CA TRP A 931 -15.96 38.45 8.12
C TRP A 931 -15.75 37.42 9.23
N GLY A 932 -16.75 37.27 10.11
CA GLY A 932 -16.66 36.40 11.28
C GLY A 932 -15.58 36.81 12.28
N THR A 933 -15.29 35.89 13.20
CA THR A 933 -14.25 36.07 14.22
C THR A 933 -13.40 34.82 14.38
N ALA A 934 -12.09 35.01 14.60
CA ALA A 934 -11.18 33.97 15.06
C ALA A 934 -11.21 33.89 16.59
N VAL A 935 -10.78 32.77 17.15
CA VAL A 935 -10.66 32.57 18.60
C VAL A 935 -9.22 32.27 18.95
N ILE A 936 -8.63 33.11 19.79
CA ILE A 936 -7.26 32.99 20.28
C ILE A 936 -7.34 32.29 21.64
N VAL A 937 -6.76 31.10 21.71
CA VAL A 937 -6.61 30.34 22.96
C VAL A 937 -5.15 30.46 23.40
N GLN A 938 -4.92 31.22 24.46
CA GLN A 938 -3.58 31.63 24.90
C GLN A 938 -3.35 31.28 26.37
N ALA A 939 -2.16 30.77 26.68
CA ALA A 939 -1.74 30.50 28.05
C ALA A 939 -1.84 31.78 28.92
N MET A 940 -2.45 31.66 30.09
CA MET A 940 -2.51 32.75 31.06
C MET A 940 -1.13 33.07 31.62
N VAL A 941 -0.91 34.37 31.80
CA VAL A 941 0.20 34.96 32.53
C VAL A 941 -0.39 35.88 33.59
N PHE A 942 0.18 35.86 34.80
CA PHE A 942 -0.47 36.43 35.97
C PHE A 942 0.25 37.66 36.53
N GLY A 943 -0.33 38.85 36.32
CA GLY A 943 0.10 40.10 36.97
C GLY A 943 -0.26 40.17 38.47
N ASN A 944 -1.13 39.28 38.95
CA ASN A 944 -1.59 39.18 40.34
C ASN A 944 -0.95 38.03 41.13
N ARG A 945 0.13 37.42 40.63
CA ARG A 945 0.78 36.28 41.29
C ARG A 945 1.46 36.67 42.61
N SER A 946 2.07 37.86 42.65
CA SER A 946 2.75 38.42 43.81
C SER A 946 2.86 39.95 43.70
N GLU A 947 3.40 40.61 44.72
CA GLU A 947 3.71 42.05 44.66
C GLU A 947 4.81 42.41 43.65
N LEU A 948 5.59 41.43 43.20
CA LEU A 948 6.63 41.58 42.17
C LEU A 948 6.11 41.32 40.75
N SER A 949 4.82 41.06 40.61
CA SER A 949 4.14 40.81 39.35
C SER A 949 3.27 42.03 38.99
N GLY A 950 2.91 42.19 37.72
CA GLY A 950 2.02 43.27 37.31
C GLY A 950 1.57 43.20 35.86
N SER A 951 0.57 44.01 35.53
CA SER A 951 0.05 44.17 34.17
C SER A 951 0.01 45.64 33.81
N GLY A 952 0.00 45.95 32.50
CA GLY A 952 -0.08 47.34 32.06
C GLY A 952 -0.42 47.48 30.58
N VAL A 953 -0.77 48.71 30.21
CA VAL A 953 -0.95 49.15 28.84
C VAL A 953 -0.03 50.32 28.59
N LEU A 954 0.76 50.27 27.52
CA LEU A 954 1.62 51.36 27.12
C LEU A 954 1.44 51.74 25.66
N PHE A 955 1.80 52.97 25.36
CA PHE A 955 1.92 53.55 24.04
C PHE A 955 3.39 53.79 23.76
N THR A 956 3.82 53.51 22.52
CA THR A 956 5.21 53.73 22.11
C THR A 956 5.49 55.18 21.68
N ALA A 957 4.46 56.04 21.66
CA ALA A 957 4.57 57.46 21.42
C ALA A 957 3.65 58.24 22.37
N HIS A 958 3.90 59.54 22.49
CA HIS A 958 3.07 60.40 23.32
C HIS A 958 1.65 60.52 22.71
N PRO A 959 0.58 60.22 23.47
CA PRO A 959 -0.78 60.16 22.92
C PRO A 959 -1.32 61.51 22.41
N TYR A 960 -0.95 62.62 23.08
CA TYR A 960 -1.46 63.96 22.77
C TYR A 960 -0.52 64.87 21.98
N ARG A 961 0.79 64.58 21.92
CA ARG A 961 1.79 65.46 21.31
C ARG A 961 2.39 64.77 20.08
N LYS A 962 2.59 65.53 19.00
CA LYS A 962 3.26 65.07 17.78
C LYS A 962 4.78 64.98 17.98
N VAL A 963 5.25 64.17 18.93
CA VAL A 963 6.68 63.89 19.11
C VAL A 963 7.04 62.65 18.29
N GLN A 964 8.02 62.76 17.39
CA GLN A 964 8.42 61.66 16.47
C GLN A 964 9.37 60.62 17.12
N ARG A 965 9.51 60.60 18.44
CA ARG A 965 10.41 59.66 19.15
C ARG A 965 9.63 58.58 19.91
N VAL A 966 10.24 57.41 20.07
CA VAL A 966 9.72 56.36 20.96
C VAL A 966 9.87 56.82 22.40
N ALA A 967 8.74 56.97 23.07
CA ALA A 967 8.64 57.31 24.49
C ALA A 967 7.51 56.46 25.08
N LEU A 968 7.81 55.68 26.12
CA LEU A 968 6.82 54.81 26.74
C LEU A 968 5.88 55.64 27.61
N TRP A 969 4.61 55.60 27.28
CA TRP A 969 3.55 56.33 27.97
C TRP A 969 2.41 55.40 28.30
N GLY A 970 1.92 55.36 29.52
CA GLY A 970 0.80 54.49 29.85
C GLY A 970 0.65 54.25 31.34
N ASP A 971 -0.14 53.25 31.67
CA ASP A 971 -0.48 52.92 33.05
C ASP A 971 -0.27 51.44 33.32
N TYR A 972 0.27 51.13 34.50
CA TYR A 972 0.47 49.77 34.99
C TYR A 972 0.04 49.64 36.45
N ALA A 973 -0.25 48.42 36.89
CA ALA A 973 -0.52 48.09 38.29
C ALA A 973 0.23 46.81 38.67
N TYR A 974 0.84 46.80 39.86
CA TYR A 974 1.51 45.61 40.42
C TYR A 974 0.56 44.86 41.36
N GLY A 975 0.62 43.53 41.32
CA GLY A 975 -0.27 42.65 42.09
C GLY A 975 -1.70 42.54 41.55
N ASP A 976 -1.97 43.06 40.35
CA ASP A 976 -3.29 43.10 39.72
C ASP A 976 -3.25 42.58 38.27
N GLN A 977 -4.41 42.20 37.71
CA GLN A 977 -4.54 41.78 36.32
C GLN A 977 -4.94 42.96 35.43
N GLY A 978 -4.70 42.85 34.11
CA GLY A 978 -5.01 43.91 33.15
C GLY A 978 -6.47 44.40 33.18
N GLU A 979 -7.43 43.53 33.52
CA GLU A 979 -8.85 43.91 33.67
C GLU A 979 -9.07 45.00 34.73
N ASP A 980 -8.27 44.98 35.80
CA ASP A 980 -8.41 45.92 36.91
C ASP A 980 -8.03 47.35 36.46
N ILE A 981 -7.02 47.46 35.59
CA ILE A 981 -6.54 48.73 35.03
C ILE A 981 -7.60 49.32 34.10
N VAL A 982 -8.15 48.51 33.19
CA VAL A 982 -9.19 48.95 32.24
C VAL A 982 -10.47 49.40 32.97
N SER A 983 -10.76 48.78 34.11
CA SER A 983 -11.94 49.10 34.91
C SER A 983 -11.82 50.37 35.77
N GLY A 984 -10.61 50.89 35.97
CA GLY A 984 -10.35 52.02 36.87
C GLY A 984 -10.58 51.73 38.35
N LEU A 985 -10.71 50.45 38.74
CA LEU A 985 -11.02 50.03 40.12
C LEU A 985 -9.78 49.93 41.02
N VAL A 986 -8.59 50.03 40.44
CA VAL A 986 -7.31 49.99 41.15
C VAL A 986 -6.50 51.25 40.87
N THR A 987 -5.63 51.61 41.80
CA THR A 987 -4.69 52.71 41.62
C THR A 987 -3.64 52.30 40.59
N SER A 988 -3.65 52.95 39.43
CA SER A 988 -2.64 52.76 38.40
C SER A 988 -1.45 53.70 38.59
N HIS A 989 -0.29 53.27 38.10
CA HIS A 989 0.96 53.99 38.19
C HIS A 989 1.52 54.29 36.78
N PRO A 990 2.24 55.42 36.60
CA PRO A 990 2.85 55.77 35.33
C PRO A 990 3.93 54.78 34.89
N VAL A 991 4.08 54.57 33.58
CA VAL A 991 5.12 53.68 33.04
C VAL A 991 6.52 54.31 33.09
N SER A 992 6.65 55.62 32.83
CA SER A 992 7.94 56.33 32.79
C SER A 992 8.03 57.51 33.76
N VAL A 993 9.25 57.87 34.15
CA VAL A 993 9.52 59.04 35.01
C VAL A 993 9.15 60.35 34.30
N GLU A 994 9.38 60.41 32.98
CA GLU A 994 8.99 61.55 32.15
C GLU A 994 7.47 61.78 32.18
N GLN A 995 6.69 60.71 32.04
CA GLN A 995 5.24 60.76 32.16
C GLN A 995 4.81 61.23 33.56
N ALA A 996 5.40 60.67 34.62
CA ALA A 996 5.06 61.06 36.00
C ALA A 996 5.27 62.56 36.25
N ALA A 997 6.40 63.12 35.78
CA ALA A 997 6.71 64.54 35.92
C ALA A 997 5.73 65.44 35.17
N LEU A 998 5.29 65.03 33.98
CA LEU A 998 4.35 65.80 33.16
C LEU A 998 2.90 65.69 33.65
N ASP A 999 2.50 64.52 34.16
CA ASP A 999 1.16 64.28 34.69
C ASP A 999 0.98 64.77 36.14
N GLY A 1000 2.05 65.25 36.79
CA GLY A 1000 2.04 65.64 38.21
C GLY A 1000 1.85 64.46 39.17
N ARG A 1001 2.26 63.25 38.76
CA ARG A 1001 2.15 62.01 39.54
C ARG A 1001 3.49 61.66 40.20
N SER A 1002 3.45 60.84 41.26
CA SER A 1002 4.68 60.38 41.92
C SER A 1002 5.57 59.59 40.96
N SER A 1003 6.87 59.92 40.93
CA SER A 1003 7.87 59.19 40.15
C SER A 1003 8.33 57.89 40.81
N GLU A 1004 8.21 57.78 42.14
CA GLU A 1004 8.72 56.64 42.92
C GLU A 1004 8.07 55.30 42.54
N GLU A 1005 6.79 55.33 42.18
CA GLU A 1005 6.00 54.14 41.83
C GLU A 1005 6.01 53.84 40.32
N THR A 1006 6.85 54.51 39.52
CA THR A 1006 6.92 54.28 38.07
C THR A 1006 7.50 52.91 37.73
N LEU A 1007 7.05 52.32 36.61
CA LEU A 1007 7.58 51.02 36.15
C LEU A 1007 9.10 51.11 35.91
N GLU A 1008 9.56 52.25 35.39
CA GLU A 1008 10.96 52.55 35.16
C GLU A 1008 11.85 52.44 36.40
N LEU A 1009 11.38 52.90 37.57
CA LEU A 1009 12.15 52.84 38.81
C LEU A 1009 11.91 51.53 39.59
N LYS A 1010 10.66 51.06 39.66
CA LYS A 1010 10.29 49.89 40.47
C LYS A 1010 10.68 48.55 39.82
N PHE A 1011 10.54 48.45 38.49
CA PHE A 1011 10.85 47.26 37.70
C PHE A 1011 11.76 47.60 36.51
N PRO A 1012 13.00 48.03 36.75
CA PRO A 1012 13.86 48.62 35.71
C PRO A 1012 14.27 47.62 34.62
N ALA A 1013 14.30 46.32 34.91
CA ALA A 1013 14.59 45.29 33.90
C ALA A 1013 13.42 45.12 32.91
N ILE A 1014 12.18 45.09 33.43
CA ILE A 1014 10.95 45.02 32.64
C ILE A 1014 10.83 46.26 31.75
N TYR A 1015 10.98 47.46 32.31
CA TYR A 1015 10.90 48.72 31.55
C TYR A 1015 11.95 48.77 30.43
N ARG A 1016 13.21 48.41 30.72
CA ARG A 1016 14.28 48.37 29.70
C ARG A 1016 13.96 47.40 28.58
N ARG A 1017 13.39 46.22 28.89
CA ARG A 1017 12.98 45.24 27.89
C ARG A 1017 11.83 45.77 27.02
N LEU A 1018 10.81 46.37 27.61
CA LEU A 1018 9.70 47.01 26.89
C LEU A 1018 10.18 48.14 25.98
N LEU A 1019 11.12 48.98 26.45
CA LEU A 1019 11.69 50.06 25.66
C LEU A 1019 12.48 49.53 24.47
N ALA A 1020 13.28 48.48 24.67
CA ALA A 1020 14.01 47.82 23.58
C ALA A 1020 13.05 47.26 22.53
N VAL A 1021 12.03 46.51 22.95
CA VAL A 1021 11.00 45.98 22.05
C VAL A 1021 10.29 47.11 21.28
N SER A 1022 9.88 48.17 21.97
CA SER A 1022 9.16 49.30 21.35
C SER A 1022 10.02 50.03 20.31
N ARG A 1023 11.32 50.21 20.59
CA ARG A 1023 12.27 50.79 19.64
C ARG A 1023 12.47 49.91 18.42
N GLU A 1024 12.61 48.61 18.62
CA GLU A 1024 12.75 47.66 17.53
C GLU A 1024 11.51 47.67 16.63
N LEU A 1025 10.30 47.60 17.20
CA LEU A 1025 9.05 47.62 16.45
C LEU A 1025 8.89 48.91 15.63
N VAL A 1026 9.10 50.08 16.25
CA VAL A 1026 8.85 51.38 15.58
C VAL A 1026 9.99 51.77 14.65
N TYR A 1027 11.25 51.67 15.08
CA TYR A 1027 12.39 52.20 14.33
C TYR A 1027 12.97 51.21 13.33
N GLU A 1028 13.09 49.94 13.70
CA GLU A 1028 13.72 48.92 12.85
C GLU A 1028 12.68 48.27 11.95
N LYS A 1029 11.57 47.81 12.52
CA LYS A 1029 10.47 47.16 11.80
C LYS A 1029 9.50 48.14 11.14
N ARG A 1030 9.65 49.45 11.40
CA ARG A 1030 8.85 50.53 10.79
C ARG A 1030 7.35 50.44 11.08
N TRP A 1031 6.97 49.86 12.22
CA TRP A 1031 5.58 49.88 12.66
C TRP A 1031 5.15 51.30 13.00
N ASN A 1032 3.85 51.59 12.82
CA ASN A 1032 3.26 52.80 13.38
C ASN A 1032 3.45 52.80 14.91
N PRO A 1033 3.32 53.96 15.59
CA PRO A 1033 3.24 53.97 17.04
C PRO A 1033 2.21 52.94 17.53
N GLN A 1034 2.61 52.10 18.48
CA GLN A 1034 1.83 50.97 18.96
C GLN A 1034 1.23 51.26 20.33
N GLU A 1035 0.08 50.66 20.58
CA GLU A 1035 -0.47 50.37 21.90
C GLU A 1035 -0.18 48.91 22.22
N ILE A 1036 0.51 48.66 23.33
CA ILE A 1036 0.99 47.34 23.76
C ILE A 1036 0.37 47.01 25.13
N GLU A 1037 -0.33 45.88 25.19
CA GLU A 1037 -0.75 45.25 26.44
C GLU A 1037 0.33 44.28 26.89
N PHE A 1038 0.80 44.40 28.14
CA PHE A 1038 1.86 43.55 28.69
C PHE A 1038 1.55 43.08 30.10
N THR A 1039 2.21 42.00 30.51
CA THR A 1039 2.15 41.45 31.87
C THR A 1039 3.49 40.85 32.23
N PHE A 1040 3.89 40.94 33.50
CA PHE A 1040 5.09 40.32 34.02
C PHE A 1040 4.80 39.54 35.29
N GLU A 1041 5.33 38.32 35.40
CA GLU A 1041 5.10 37.45 36.57
C GLU A 1041 6.16 37.65 37.67
N GLY A 1042 7.25 38.34 37.35
CA GLY A 1042 8.35 38.65 38.24
C GLY A 1042 9.16 39.85 37.75
N PRO A 1043 10.20 40.25 38.51
CA PRO A 1043 10.94 41.48 38.23
C PRO A 1043 11.99 41.33 37.12
N ALA A 1044 12.27 40.12 36.62
CA ALA A 1044 13.32 39.87 35.64
C ALA A 1044 12.82 40.11 34.20
N ALA A 1045 13.72 40.46 33.28
CA ALA A 1045 13.34 40.78 31.89
C ALA A 1045 12.72 39.59 31.13
N GLU A 1046 13.04 38.37 31.52
CA GLU A 1046 12.48 37.12 30.99
C GLU A 1046 11.05 36.84 31.48
N ASP A 1047 10.63 37.47 32.59
CA ASP A 1047 9.27 37.35 33.12
C ASP A 1047 8.27 38.26 32.40
N LEU A 1048 8.71 39.08 31.43
CA LEU A 1048 7.85 39.97 30.66
C LEU A 1048 7.17 39.21 29.52
N TYR A 1049 5.86 39.42 29.38
CA TYR A 1049 5.04 38.89 28.30
C TYR A 1049 4.23 39.99 27.61
N LEU A 1050 4.17 39.94 26.28
CA LEU A 1050 3.34 40.80 25.44
C LEU A 1050 2.05 40.06 25.10
N LEU A 1051 0.91 40.66 25.46
CA LEU A 1051 -0.42 40.04 25.34
C LEU A 1051 -1.19 40.53 24.11
N GLN A 1052 -0.88 41.74 23.64
CA GLN A 1052 -1.51 42.33 22.47
C GLN A 1052 -0.68 43.51 21.99
N THR A 1053 -0.73 43.77 20.68
CA THR A 1053 -0.25 45.02 20.09
C THR A 1053 -1.21 45.45 18.99
N ARG A 1054 -1.42 46.76 18.87
CA ARG A 1054 -2.19 47.37 17.78
C ARG A 1054 -1.69 48.78 17.50
N ASP A 1055 -2.02 49.28 16.32
CA ASP A 1055 -1.77 50.68 15.97
C ASP A 1055 -2.45 51.62 16.97
N MET A 1056 -1.67 52.57 17.48
CA MET A 1056 -2.14 53.61 18.38
C MET A 1056 -3.08 54.56 17.63
N ILE A 1057 -4.28 54.77 18.17
CA ILE A 1057 -5.20 55.78 17.65
C ILE A 1057 -4.74 57.15 18.15
N THR A 1058 -4.15 57.95 17.27
CA THR A 1058 -3.77 59.33 17.61
C THR A 1058 -5.02 60.17 17.84
N ILE A 1059 -5.25 60.61 19.08
CA ILE A 1059 -6.37 61.49 19.41
C ILE A 1059 -6.13 62.82 18.70
N LYS A 1060 -6.97 63.17 17.71
CA LYS A 1060 -6.98 64.52 17.14
C LYS A 1060 -7.47 65.45 18.23
N GLN A 1061 -6.58 66.28 18.77
CA GLN A 1061 -6.97 67.39 19.64
C GLN A 1061 -7.95 68.26 18.82
N LYS A 1062 -9.25 68.22 19.14
CA LYS A 1062 -10.18 69.24 18.67
C LYS A 1062 -9.83 70.50 19.44
N GLU A 1063 -9.23 71.47 18.76
CA GLU A 1063 -9.11 72.82 19.33
C GLU A 1063 -10.52 73.34 19.59
N HIS A 1064 -10.92 73.38 20.87
CA HIS A 1064 -12.10 74.12 21.28
C HIS A 1064 -11.73 75.60 21.29
N LEU A 1065 -12.01 76.29 20.18
CA LEU A 1065 -12.08 77.74 20.16
C LEU A 1065 -13.38 78.14 20.88
N ASN A 1066 -13.28 78.79 22.04
CA ASN A 1066 -14.42 79.46 22.65
C ASN A 1066 -14.82 80.63 21.74
N VAL A 1067 -15.90 80.47 20.97
CA VAL A 1067 -16.36 81.45 19.97
C VAL A 1067 -17.11 82.63 20.63
N PHE A 1068 -17.56 82.48 21.88
CA PHE A 1068 -18.34 83.51 22.58
C PHE A 1068 -17.60 84.02 23.82
N VAL A 1069 -17.65 85.34 24.00
CA VAL A 1069 -17.18 86.03 25.21
C VAL A 1069 -18.35 86.10 26.18
N ASP A 1070 -18.13 85.62 27.41
CA ASP A 1070 -19.14 85.60 28.46
C ASP A 1070 -19.53 87.05 28.83
N THR A 1071 -20.70 87.49 28.36
CA THR A 1071 -21.23 88.84 28.58
C THR A 1071 -22.64 88.73 29.14
N GLY A 1072 -23.09 89.74 29.90
CA GLY A 1072 -24.41 89.71 30.53
C GLY A 1072 -25.59 89.50 29.57
N GLN A 1073 -25.42 89.79 28.27
CA GLN A 1073 -26.42 89.52 27.23
C GLN A 1073 -26.51 88.04 26.82
N LEU A 1074 -25.41 87.28 26.94
CA LEU A 1074 -25.37 85.83 26.67
C LEU A 1074 -26.16 85.06 27.74
N THR A 1075 -26.07 85.48 29.00
CA THR A 1075 -26.84 84.88 30.11
C THR A 1075 -28.35 85.08 30.04
N GLU A 1076 -28.86 86.02 29.24
CA GLU A 1076 -30.30 86.26 29.05
C GLU A 1076 -30.86 85.58 27.78
N SER A 1077 -30.02 84.95 26.97
CA SER A 1077 -30.42 84.25 25.74
C SER A 1077 -30.87 82.81 26.03
N THR A 1078 -31.93 82.35 25.36
CA THR A 1078 -32.51 81.03 25.61
C THR A 1078 -31.63 79.85 25.17
N LEU A 1079 -30.51 80.10 24.50
CA LEU A 1079 -29.60 79.07 23.99
C LEU A 1079 -28.16 79.21 24.48
N GLY A 1080 -27.90 80.11 25.44
CA GLY A 1080 -26.54 80.51 25.83
C GLY A 1080 -26.04 81.57 24.87
#